data_AF-O85373-F1
#
_entry.id   AF-O85373-F1
#
_cell.length_a   1.000
_cell.length_b   1.000
_cell.length_c   1.000
_cell.angle_alpha   90.00
_cell.angle_beta   90.00
_cell.angle_gamma   90.00
#
_symmetry.space_group_name_H-M   'P 1'
#
loop_
_entity.id
_entity.type
_entity.pdbx_description
1 polymer ?
#
loop_
_entity_poly.entity_id
_entity_poly.type
_entity_poly.pdbx_seq_one_letter_code
_entity_poly.pdbx_strand_id
1 'polypeptide(L)'
;MNSFNSIKKPTYFYLPDGKIVINYMYGWPKQPHSNITKINYIFPDYDKKRNYSNKKYSVTEKDRIESIKHTAKVYELTYLKEKKEKEIASLKYYRNKYSISRIAELEKDIEDIENSIIFHKNSIHPYFYNTQTTIYPHQQEVISDILSEIAHITQAKFVASNPEFDADIKFGFYDDFHISHGSIEFSYTTRGFATYPSRYSTPIKKINIDEQYQYSGTIFLNLSSHQYYKIIHQHDLDNYIKTEGNIGDAFNFKDNGTVLIIKKTNTLIETLKNNKYQPGTYHYKVILHEVGHALGLNHSWQYLEYKDKNHVLASLKYSVMGYDIPTSEHADFGGLYPMTFMLLDILLLQYLYGPNMTTRLENNIYGFHSNTGRAAYSLKSIEDKLVSCIWDSGGIDTLDFSLYTVNQVINLNEGCFSDIGGLRSNISIAYKTIIENAIGGSGHDTIIGNSANNELLGGDGNDTIDGGLGNDHLYGGMGNDILYGDIGNDYLYGGIGDDILHGGMGNDILHGSMGNDYLYGNKGNDQLFGGDGDDTLVDYYGSNTFIGGKGNDLLFSISKAGHNELQGGEGNDIFYCGLGTNLLYGEQGNDTFNFLCHKGAKSYNLIFDFNTNEDKIIFVDQNYKKIDISKMKRVEQLSGNENEIVLHNDIHTNKTTITISTANNDHHSTIFIKLEGILSYNDLLDM
;
A
#
# COMPACT_ATOMS: atom_id res chain seq x y z
N MET A 1 -0.17 42.61 24.92
CA MET A 1 1.28 42.39 24.93
C MET A 1 1.62 41.27 25.91
N ASN A 2 1.99 40.09 25.42
CA ASN A 2 3.26 39.41 25.77
C ASN A 2 3.35 38.05 25.06
N SER A 3 4.21 38.05 24.04
CA SER A 3 5.07 36.96 23.54
C SER A 3 4.54 35.54 23.48
N PHE A 4 4.25 35.04 22.27
CA PHE A 4 4.77 33.77 21.77
C PHE A 4 4.80 33.80 20.23
N ASN A 5 5.71 34.59 19.66
CA ASN A 5 6.27 34.31 18.33
C ASN A 5 7.40 33.27 18.49
N SER A 6 7.11 32.12 19.08
CA SER A 6 7.92 30.94 18.77
C SER A 6 7.38 30.42 17.45
N ILE A 7 8.03 30.83 16.35
CA ILE A 7 7.80 30.21 15.04
C ILE A 7 8.16 28.73 15.24
N LYS A 8 7.15 27.87 15.45
CA LYS A 8 7.37 26.42 15.45
C LYS A 8 8.02 26.10 14.10
N LYS A 9 9.18 25.45 14.14
CA LYS A 9 9.81 24.97 12.91
C LYS A 9 8.80 24.06 12.20
N PRO A 10 8.67 24.19 10.87
CA PRO A 10 7.80 23.30 10.10
C PRO A 10 8.20 21.85 10.34
N THR A 11 7.20 20.97 10.43
CA THR A 11 7.41 19.52 10.47
C THR A 11 7.31 18.98 9.05
N TYR A 12 8.25 18.13 8.66
CA TYR A 12 8.30 17.52 7.34
C TYR A 12 8.01 16.03 7.47
N PHE A 13 7.15 15.52 6.59
CA PHE A 13 6.99 14.08 6.40
C PHE A 13 7.36 13.73 4.97
N TYR A 14 8.10 12.63 4.82
CA TYR A 14 8.54 12.10 3.54
C TYR A 14 7.70 10.87 3.23
N LEU A 15 7.05 10.90 2.07
CA LEU A 15 6.23 9.86 1.49
C LEU A 15 6.93 9.38 0.20
N PRO A 16 6.59 8.20 -0.34
CA PRO A 16 7.25 7.69 -1.55
C PRO A 16 7.27 8.70 -2.71
N ASP A 17 6.15 9.39 -2.95
CA ASP A 17 5.98 10.33 -4.06
C ASP A 17 6.22 11.81 -3.69
N GLY A 18 6.87 12.09 -2.55
CA GLY A 18 7.30 13.44 -2.21
C GLY A 18 7.21 13.78 -0.72
N LYS A 19 7.10 15.06 -0.40
CA LYS A 19 7.05 15.55 0.99
C LYS A 19 5.84 16.41 1.24
N ILE A 20 5.32 16.36 2.46
CA ILE A 20 4.36 17.33 2.96
C ILE A 20 4.99 18.19 4.07
N VAL A 21 4.48 19.41 4.21
CA VAL A 21 4.98 20.41 5.15
C VAL A 21 3.85 20.85 6.07
N ILE A 22 4.03 20.60 7.36
CA ILE A 22 3.11 21.05 8.38
C ILE A 22 3.71 22.27 9.08
N ASN A 23 3.16 23.43 8.75
CA ASN A 23 3.42 24.65 9.51
C ASN A 23 2.64 24.64 10.83
N TYR A 24 1.37 24.24 10.75
CA TYR A 24 0.47 24.30 11.88
C TYR A 24 -0.80 23.49 11.64
N MET A 25 -1.18 22.72 12.65
CA MET A 25 -2.44 21.98 12.69
C MET A 25 -3.01 22.02 14.11
N TYR A 26 -4.33 21.89 14.18
CA TYR A 26 -5.07 21.91 15.45
C TYR A 26 -6.06 20.77 15.51
N GLY A 27 -5.85 19.89 16.48
CA GLY A 27 -6.84 18.92 16.94
C GLY A 27 -7.54 19.41 18.21
N TRP A 28 -8.51 18.61 18.66
CA TRP A 28 -9.11 18.72 19.99
C TRP A 28 -8.06 18.66 21.11
N PRO A 29 -8.25 19.44 22.20
CA PRO A 29 -7.23 19.54 23.24
C PRO A 29 -7.10 18.25 24.04
N LYS A 30 -5.86 17.94 24.44
CA LYS A 30 -5.57 16.82 25.33
C LYS A 30 -6.16 17.04 26.72
N GLN A 31 -6.46 15.96 27.42
CA GLN A 31 -6.86 16.04 28.82
C GLN A 31 -5.71 16.59 29.69
N PRO A 32 -6.02 17.35 30.76
CA PRO A 32 -5.00 17.80 31.71
C PRO A 32 -4.18 16.61 32.26
N HIS A 33 -2.85 16.74 32.25
CA HIS A 33 -1.91 15.73 32.76
C HIS A 33 -1.99 14.35 32.07
N SER A 34 -2.53 14.28 30.85
CA SER A 34 -2.62 13.05 30.06
C SER A 34 -2.25 13.30 28.59
N ASN A 35 -1.73 12.28 27.92
CA ASN A 35 -1.51 12.34 26.47
C ASN A 35 -2.76 12.02 25.65
N ILE A 36 -3.85 11.60 26.31
CA ILE A 36 -5.10 11.19 25.70
C ILE A 36 -5.96 12.40 25.38
N THR A 37 -6.55 12.40 24.18
CA THR A 37 -7.64 13.31 23.82
C THR A 37 -8.96 12.56 23.94
N LYS A 38 -9.83 12.98 24.86
CA LYS A 38 -11.20 12.46 24.95
C LYS A 38 -12.12 13.36 24.12
N ILE A 39 -12.80 12.79 23.14
CA ILE A 39 -13.69 13.48 22.22
C ILE A 39 -15.09 12.93 22.42
N ASN A 40 -16.01 13.79 22.88
CA ASN A 40 -17.40 13.39 23.03
C ASN A 40 -18.13 13.58 21.70
N TYR A 41 -18.98 12.63 21.33
CA TYR A 41 -19.81 12.76 20.13
C TYR A 41 -21.27 12.45 20.41
N ILE A 42 -22.15 13.04 19.60
CA ILE A 42 -23.60 12.85 19.68
C ILE A 42 -24.24 12.76 18.29
N PHE A 43 -25.42 12.15 18.26
CA PHE A 43 -26.38 12.24 17.17
C PHE A 43 -27.58 13.06 17.66
N PRO A 44 -27.60 14.39 17.45
CA PRO A 44 -28.69 15.23 17.95
C PRO A 44 -30.05 14.85 17.39
N ASP A 45 -31.11 15.09 18.18
CA ASP A 45 -32.50 15.00 17.74
C ASP A 45 -32.91 16.24 16.94
N TYR A 46 -32.30 16.38 15.76
CA TYR A 46 -32.63 17.42 14.79
C TYR A 46 -34.06 17.28 14.27
N ASP A 47 -34.64 16.08 14.23
CA ASP A 47 -36.04 15.90 13.82
C ASP A 47 -37.00 16.58 14.78
N LYS A 48 -36.79 16.47 16.10
CA LYS A 48 -37.57 17.18 17.12
C LYS A 48 -37.39 18.69 17.01
N LYS A 49 -36.17 19.19 16.79
CA LYS A 49 -35.91 20.63 16.56
C LYS A 49 -36.58 21.14 15.30
N ARG A 50 -36.49 20.38 14.20
CA ARG A 50 -37.16 20.68 12.94
C ARG A 50 -38.66 20.74 13.10
N ASN A 51 -39.26 19.73 13.76
CA ASN A 51 -40.69 19.70 14.02
C ASN A 51 -41.17 20.86 14.89
N TYR A 52 -40.38 21.27 15.90
CA TYR A 52 -40.68 22.44 16.72
C TYR A 52 -40.68 23.73 15.90
N SER A 53 -39.64 23.95 15.09
CA SER A 53 -39.55 25.11 14.20
C SER A 53 -40.66 25.09 13.14
N ASN A 54 -40.94 23.96 12.50
CA ASN A 54 -41.99 23.84 11.48
C ASN A 54 -43.40 24.09 12.05
N LYS A 55 -43.66 23.79 13.34
CA LYS A 55 -44.91 24.18 14.01
C LYS A 55 -45.02 25.69 14.23
N LYS A 56 -43.90 26.39 14.42
CA LYS A 56 -43.84 27.85 14.56
C LYS A 56 -44.11 28.56 13.24
N TYR A 57 -43.75 27.94 12.11
CA TYR A 57 -43.85 28.52 10.78
C TYR A 57 -44.85 27.74 9.91
N SER A 58 -46.13 28.15 9.89
CA SER A 58 -47.12 27.61 8.95
C SER A 58 -46.77 28.00 7.50
N VAL A 59 -46.98 27.12 6.54
CA VAL A 59 -46.66 27.37 5.12
C VAL A 59 -47.93 27.28 4.28
N THR A 60 -48.10 28.25 3.38
CA THR A 60 -49.09 28.20 2.30
C THR A 60 -48.42 27.89 0.95
N GLU A 61 -49.23 27.52 -0.04
CA GLU A 61 -48.75 27.32 -1.41
C GLU A 61 -48.14 28.61 -2.00
N LYS A 62 -48.64 29.78 -1.58
CA LYS A 62 -48.06 31.07 -1.95
C LYS A 62 -46.62 31.22 -1.41
N ASP A 63 -46.40 30.85 -0.14
CA ASP A 63 -45.08 30.94 0.48
C ASP A 63 -44.08 29.99 -0.19
N ARG A 64 -44.55 28.81 -0.63
CA ARG A 64 -43.77 27.85 -1.43
C ARG A 64 -43.34 28.48 -2.76
N ILE A 65 -44.28 29.02 -3.53
CA ILE A 65 -44.02 29.63 -4.84
C ILE A 65 -43.05 30.80 -4.71
N GLU A 66 -43.27 31.71 -3.74
CA GLU A 66 -42.37 32.86 -3.52
C GLU A 66 -40.96 32.42 -3.07
N SER A 67 -40.87 31.37 -2.24
CA SER A 67 -39.56 30.81 -1.83
C SER A 67 -38.79 30.23 -3.02
N ILE A 68 -39.47 29.56 -3.96
CA ILE A 68 -38.84 29.05 -5.17
C ILE A 68 -38.40 30.21 -6.08
N LYS A 69 -39.20 31.27 -6.21
CA LYS A 69 -38.79 32.48 -6.96
C LYS A 69 -37.55 33.13 -6.37
N HIS A 70 -37.50 33.30 -5.05
CA HIS A 70 -36.30 33.81 -4.38
C HIS A 70 -35.09 32.92 -4.60
N THR A 71 -35.27 31.59 -4.53
CA THR A 71 -34.21 30.61 -4.83
C THR A 71 -33.70 30.76 -6.27
N ALA A 72 -34.60 30.78 -7.25
CA ALA A 72 -34.25 30.97 -8.67
C ALA A 72 -33.55 32.33 -8.90
N LYS A 73 -33.98 33.38 -8.19
CA LYS A 73 -33.36 34.70 -8.27
C LYS A 73 -31.94 34.73 -7.69
N VAL A 74 -31.68 33.98 -6.61
CA VAL A 74 -30.30 33.83 -6.12
C VAL A 74 -29.43 33.17 -7.19
N TYR A 75 -29.88 32.09 -7.82
CA TYR A 75 -29.13 31.44 -8.90
C TYR A 75 -28.87 32.37 -10.09
N GLU A 76 -29.84 33.18 -10.50
CA GLU A 76 -29.68 34.17 -11.56
C GLU A 76 -28.62 35.22 -11.20
N LEU A 77 -28.69 35.74 -9.97
CA LEU A 77 -27.75 36.75 -9.48
C LEU A 77 -26.34 36.19 -9.34
N THR A 78 -26.18 34.95 -8.85
CA THR A 78 -24.89 34.26 -8.81
C THR A 78 -24.31 34.09 -10.22
N TYR A 79 -25.14 33.70 -11.19
CA TYR A 79 -24.72 33.62 -12.60
C TYR A 79 -24.24 34.98 -13.14
N LEU A 80 -24.97 36.06 -12.86
CA LEU A 80 -24.57 37.41 -13.27
C LEU A 80 -23.27 37.86 -12.60
N LYS A 81 -23.10 37.55 -11.31
CA LYS A 81 -21.86 37.79 -10.57
C LYS A 81 -20.67 37.08 -11.23
N GLU A 82 -20.79 35.77 -11.48
CA GLU A 82 -19.71 34.98 -12.11
C GLU A 82 -19.31 35.53 -13.48
N LYS A 83 -20.29 36.01 -14.27
CA LYS A 83 -20.02 36.64 -15.57
C LYS A 83 -19.18 37.92 -15.43
N LYS A 84 -19.51 38.76 -14.45
CA LYS A 84 -18.74 39.98 -14.16
C LYS A 84 -17.36 39.66 -13.61
N GLU A 85 -17.22 38.64 -12.75
CA GLU A 85 -15.92 38.18 -12.26
C GLU A 85 -15.00 37.67 -13.38
N LYS A 86 -15.56 36.94 -14.36
CA LYS A 86 -14.83 36.53 -15.57
C LYS A 86 -14.40 37.72 -16.41
N GLU A 87 -15.26 38.74 -16.56
CA GLU A 87 -14.90 39.99 -17.25
C GLU A 87 -13.75 40.70 -16.52
N ILE A 88 -13.83 40.87 -15.20
CA ILE A 88 -12.74 41.42 -14.37
C ILE A 88 -11.43 40.64 -14.58
N ALA A 89 -11.48 39.30 -14.56
CA ALA A 89 -10.31 38.47 -14.76
C ALA A 89 -9.65 38.71 -16.13
N SER A 90 -10.45 38.85 -17.20
CA SER A 90 -9.94 39.18 -18.54
C SER A 90 -9.35 40.59 -18.63
N LEU A 91 -9.92 41.56 -17.92
CA LEU A 91 -9.49 42.96 -17.93
C LEU A 91 -8.21 43.22 -17.13
N LYS A 92 -7.97 42.43 -16.07
CA LYS A 92 -6.75 42.51 -15.23
C LYS A 92 -5.45 42.35 -16.02
N TYR A 93 -5.50 41.71 -17.20
CA TYR A 93 -4.37 41.54 -18.09
C TYR A 93 -3.90 42.84 -18.75
N TYR A 94 -4.82 43.71 -19.16
CA TYR A 94 -4.51 44.85 -20.03
C TYR A 94 -3.96 46.09 -19.29
N ARG A 95 -4.28 46.26 -18.00
CA ARG A 95 -3.79 47.33 -17.09
C ARG A 95 -3.87 48.78 -17.64
N ASN A 96 -4.73 49.04 -18.62
CA ASN A 96 -4.92 50.38 -19.16
C ASN A 96 -6.02 51.16 -18.40
N LYS A 97 -6.09 52.48 -18.59
CA LYS A 97 -7.03 53.37 -17.88
C LYS A 97 -8.49 52.91 -18.01
N TYR A 98 -8.89 52.45 -19.19
CA TYR A 98 -10.23 51.90 -19.43
C TYR A 98 -10.48 50.64 -18.59
N SER A 99 -9.53 49.70 -18.57
CA SER A 99 -9.63 48.45 -17.81
C SER A 99 -9.75 48.70 -16.31
N ILE A 100 -8.99 49.66 -15.77
CA ILE A 100 -9.06 50.04 -14.35
C ILE A 100 -10.44 50.62 -14.00
N SER A 101 -10.94 51.57 -14.80
CA SER A 101 -12.27 52.15 -14.57
C SER A 101 -13.39 51.10 -14.68
N ARG A 102 -13.30 50.22 -15.69
CA ARG A 102 -14.28 49.15 -15.89
C ARG A 102 -14.26 48.11 -14.75
N ILE A 103 -13.08 47.75 -14.24
CA ILE A 103 -12.97 46.87 -13.08
C ILE A 103 -13.67 47.49 -11.86
N ALA A 104 -13.44 48.77 -11.57
CA ALA A 104 -14.08 49.45 -10.44
C ALA A 104 -15.62 49.50 -10.57
N GLU A 105 -16.15 49.70 -11.78
CA GLU A 105 -17.59 49.59 -12.06
C GLU A 105 -18.11 48.17 -11.80
N LEU A 106 -17.42 47.16 -12.31
CA LEU A 106 -17.81 45.75 -12.15
C LEU A 106 -17.74 45.29 -10.70
N GLU A 107 -16.74 45.75 -9.93
CA GLU A 107 -16.61 45.46 -8.50
C GLU A 107 -17.78 46.04 -7.70
N LYS A 108 -18.20 47.27 -8.01
CA LYS A 108 -19.40 47.87 -7.41
C LYS A 108 -20.68 47.12 -7.77
N ASP A 109 -20.84 46.77 -9.04
CA ASP A 109 -21.99 45.97 -9.49
C ASP A 109 -22.03 44.60 -8.77
N ILE A 110 -20.88 43.99 -8.52
CA ILE A 110 -20.78 42.72 -7.78
C ILE A 110 -21.24 42.94 -6.33
N GLU A 111 -20.81 44.01 -5.66
CA GLU A 111 -21.25 44.33 -4.30
C GLU A 111 -22.79 44.50 -4.22
N ASP A 112 -23.39 45.22 -5.19
CA ASP A 112 -24.84 45.37 -5.27
C ASP A 112 -25.56 44.02 -5.51
N ILE A 113 -24.98 43.16 -6.36
CA ILE A 113 -25.49 41.80 -6.59
C ILE A 113 -25.40 40.95 -5.32
N GLU A 114 -24.29 41.00 -4.58
CA GLU A 114 -24.10 40.26 -3.33
C GLU A 114 -25.13 40.66 -2.27
N ASN A 115 -25.39 41.97 -2.13
CA ASN A 115 -26.43 42.48 -1.25
C ASN A 115 -27.83 41.95 -1.65
N SER A 116 -28.11 41.90 -2.96
CA SER A 116 -29.37 41.35 -3.49
C SER A 116 -29.48 39.83 -3.25
N ILE A 117 -28.38 39.08 -3.39
CA ILE A 117 -28.32 37.65 -3.05
C ILE A 117 -28.67 37.44 -1.58
N ILE A 118 -28.09 38.23 -0.67
CA ILE A 118 -28.37 38.14 0.78
C ILE A 118 -29.85 38.44 1.06
N PHE A 119 -30.41 39.47 0.43
CA PHE A 119 -31.83 39.80 0.56
C PHE A 119 -32.72 38.62 0.14
N HIS A 120 -32.46 38.04 -1.03
CA HIS A 120 -33.26 36.92 -1.53
C HIS A 120 -33.09 35.65 -0.70
N LYS A 121 -31.86 35.34 -0.24
CA LYS A 121 -31.60 34.28 0.75
C LYS A 121 -32.48 34.43 1.99
N ASN A 122 -32.50 35.61 2.58
CA ASN A 122 -33.27 35.90 3.80
C ASN A 122 -34.79 36.00 3.58
N SER A 123 -35.24 36.09 2.33
CA SER A 123 -36.66 36.14 1.97
C SER A 123 -37.27 34.75 1.73
N ILE A 124 -36.45 33.69 1.70
CA ILE A 124 -36.95 32.31 1.64
C ILE A 124 -37.60 31.95 2.97
N HIS A 125 -38.77 31.32 2.92
CA HIS A 125 -39.52 31.02 4.12
C HIS A 125 -38.77 30.02 5.03
N PRO A 126 -38.66 30.26 6.36
CA PRO A 126 -37.87 29.44 7.29
C PRO A 126 -38.16 27.95 7.31
N TYR A 127 -39.40 27.57 7.04
CA TYR A 127 -39.80 26.17 6.92
C TYR A 127 -38.96 25.39 5.90
N PHE A 128 -38.52 26.04 4.81
CA PHE A 128 -37.85 25.35 3.70
C PHE A 128 -36.35 25.18 3.87
N TYR A 129 -35.67 26.05 4.61
CA TYR A 129 -34.23 25.92 4.84
C TYR A 129 -33.89 25.24 6.18
N ASN A 130 -34.89 24.89 6.99
CA ASN A 130 -34.71 24.13 8.22
C ASN A 130 -34.70 22.61 7.95
N THR A 131 -33.69 22.15 7.22
CA THR A 131 -33.65 20.80 6.65
C THR A 131 -32.85 19.80 7.47
N GLN A 132 -32.30 20.22 8.61
CA GLN A 132 -31.53 19.36 9.48
C GLN A 132 -32.36 18.15 9.92
N THR A 133 -31.77 16.96 9.83
CA THR A 133 -32.40 15.67 10.14
C THR A 133 -31.46 14.84 11.01
N THR A 134 -32.01 14.02 11.90
CA THR A 134 -31.20 13.11 12.71
C THR A 134 -30.63 12.00 11.82
N ILE A 135 -29.39 11.60 12.10
CA ILE A 135 -28.76 10.45 11.44
C ILE A 135 -29.56 9.18 11.78
N TYR A 136 -29.89 8.36 10.79
CA TYR A 136 -30.63 7.12 11.02
C TYR A 136 -29.82 6.12 11.87
N PRO A 137 -30.46 5.33 12.76
CA PRO A 137 -29.74 4.45 13.69
C PRO A 137 -28.70 3.53 13.04
N HIS A 138 -29.02 2.91 11.91
CA HIS A 138 -28.08 2.03 11.19
C HIS A 138 -26.89 2.79 10.58
N GLN A 139 -27.02 4.10 10.33
CA GLN A 139 -25.90 4.96 9.92
C GLN A 139 -25.09 5.45 11.12
N GLN A 140 -25.71 5.58 12.29
CA GLN A 140 -24.99 5.85 13.53
C GLN A 140 -24.01 4.72 13.84
N GLU A 141 -24.42 3.46 13.62
CA GLU A 141 -23.53 2.29 13.73
C GLU A 141 -22.30 2.43 12.82
N VAL A 142 -22.49 2.78 11.54
CA VAL A 142 -21.38 3.00 10.59
C VAL A 142 -20.42 4.10 11.07
N ILE A 143 -20.96 5.21 11.55
CA ILE A 143 -20.15 6.32 12.08
C ILE A 143 -19.41 5.89 13.34
N SER A 144 -20.07 5.16 14.25
CA SER A 144 -19.43 4.63 15.46
C SER A 144 -18.30 3.65 15.13
N ASP A 145 -18.46 2.82 14.09
CA ASP A 145 -17.40 1.91 13.63
C ASP A 145 -16.18 2.68 13.08
N ILE A 146 -16.40 3.75 12.32
CA ILE A 146 -15.35 4.67 11.84
C ILE A 146 -14.63 5.33 13.02
N LEU A 147 -15.37 5.84 14.00
CA LEU A 147 -14.76 6.45 15.19
C LEU A 147 -13.98 5.43 16.03
N SER A 148 -14.44 4.18 16.10
CA SER A 148 -13.69 3.08 16.72
C SER A 148 -12.38 2.79 15.99
N GLU A 149 -12.38 2.82 14.65
CA GLU A 149 -11.16 2.66 13.86
C GLU A 149 -10.15 3.77 14.14
N ILE A 150 -10.60 5.03 14.24
CA ILE A 150 -9.73 6.16 14.59
C ILE A 150 -9.10 5.97 15.98
N ALA A 151 -9.83 5.37 16.91
CA ALA A 151 -9.32 5.01 18.23
C ALA A 151 -8.32 3.83 18.21
N HIS A 152 -8.32 2.99 17.17
CA HIS A 152 -7.30 1.95 16.99
C HIS A 152 -6.02 2.54 16.39
N ILE A 153 -6.12 3.57 15.52
CA ILE A 153 -4.93 4.19 14.90
C ILE A 153 -4.31 5.30 15.76
N THR A 154 -5.07 5.92 16.67
CA THR A 154 -4.63 7.05 17.51
C THR A 154 -4.99 6.92 18.98
N GLN A 155 -4.34 7.69 19.86
CA GLN A 155 -4.68 7.75 21.29
C GLN A 155 -5.94 8.58 21.59
N ALA A 156 -6.69 9.00 20.56
CA ALA A 156 -7.98 9.65 20.76
C ALA A 156 -9.03 8.63 21.24
N LYS A 157 -9.85 9.05 22.21
CA LYS A 157 -10.95 8.23 22.73
C LYS A 157 -12.29 8.89 22.44
N PHE A 158 -13.13 8.19 21.69
CA PHE A 158 -14.47 8.66 21.35
C PHE A 158 -15.49 8.14 22.36
N VAL A 159 -16.29 9.04 22.91
CA VAL A 159 -17.31 8.70 23.92
C VAL A 159 -18.66 9.26 23.48
N ALA A 160 -19.60 8.34 23.22
CA ALA A 160 -20.98 8.73 22.95
C ALA A 160 -21.56 9.45 24.17
N SER A 161 -22.20 10.59 23.95
CA SER A 161 -22.82 11.40 24.99
C SER A 161 -24.33 11.48 24.82
N ASN A 162 -25.03 12.03 25.83
CA ASN A 162 -26.47 12.22 25.77
C ASN A 162 -26.82 13.27 24.69
N PRO A 163 -27.69 12.97 23.70
CA PRO A 163 -28.09 13.91 22.63
C PRO A 163 -28.72 15.23 23.10
N GLU A 164 -29.18 15.30 24.35
CA GLU A 164 -29.68 16.55 24.95
C GLU A 164 -28.57 17.54 25.33
N PHE A 165 -27.31 17.11 25.35
CA PHE A 165 -26.15 17.94 25.69
C PHE A 165 -25.35 18.28 24.44
N ASP A 166 -24.59 19.37 24.51
CA ASP A 166 -23.57 19.69 23.51
C ASP A 166 -22.38 18.72 23.62
N ALA A 167 -21.63 18.58 22.52
CA ALA A 167 -20.49 17.69 22.43
C ALA A 167 -19.42 18.23 21.48
N ASP A 168 -18.24 17.64 21.50
CA ASP A 168 -17.13 18.06 20.64
C ASP A 168 -17.51 17.80 19.17
N ILE A 169 -18.02 16.60 18.86
CA ILE A 169 -18.48 16.23 17.52
C ILE A 169 -20.00 16.01 17.49
N LYS A 170 -20.68 16.54 16.47
CA LYS A 170 -22.13 16.35 16.26
C LYS A 170 -22.37 15.94 14.84
N PHE A 171 -23.23 14.95 14.64
CA PHE A 171 -23.59 14.49 13.30
C PHE A 171 -25.04 14.80 12.99
N GLY A 172 -25.28 15.34 11.80
CA GLY A 172 -26.62 15.52 11.27
C GLY A 172 -26.66 15.30 9.77
N PHE A 173 -27.86 15.14 9.26
CA PHE A 173 -28.13 15.29 7.84
C PHE A 173 -28.67 16.68 7.56
N TYR A 174 -28.50 17.15 6.34
CA TYR A 174 -29.25 18.27 5.78
C TYR A 174 -29.72 17.93 4.37
N ASP A 175 -30.60 18.76 3.83
CA ASP A 175 -31.16 18.60 2.49
C ASP A 175 -31.22 19.97 1.79
N ASP A 176 -30.70 20.06 0.57
CA ASP A 176 -30.53 21.21 -0.35
C ASP A 176 -29.95 22.53 0.22
N PHE A 177 -30.48 22.98 1.34
CA PHE A 177 -30.11 24.16 2.09
C PHE A 177 -29.29 23.75 3.31
N HIS A 178 -28.23 24.49 3.58
CA HIS A 178 -27.56 24.43 4.87
C HIS A 178 -27.25 25.83 5.37
N ILE A 179 -27.08 25.97 6.67
CA ILE A 179 -26.58 27.21 7.27
C ILE A 179 -25.08 27.03 7.47
N SER A 180 -24.30 27.85 6.78
CA SER A 180 -22.84 27.92 6.94
C SER A 180 -22.46 29.31 7.42
N HIS A 181 -21.72 29.42 8.53
CA HIS A 181 -21.27 30.71 9.08
C HIS A 181 -22.38 31.77 9.26
N GLY A 182 -23.63 31.33 9.48
CA GLY A 182 -24.78 32.21 9.65
C GLY A 182 -25.47 32.65 8.35
N SER A 183 -25.00 32.23 7.17
CA SER A 183 -25.69 32.42 5.88
C SER A 183 -26.37 31.14 5.42
N ILE A 184 -27.51 31.29 4.75
CA ILE A 184 -28.16 30.20 4.01
C ILE A 184 -27.34 29.94 2.76
N GLU A 185 -26.88 28.71 2.57
CA GLU A 185 -26.16 28.28 1.38
C GLU A 185 -26.96 27.23 0.60
N PHE A 186 -26.90 27.35 -0.73
CA PHE A 186 -27.52 26.42 -1.67
C PHE A 186 -26.41 25.63 -2.34
N SER A 187 -26.40 24.32 -2.18
CA SER A 187 -25.46 23.50 -2.94
C SER A 187 -26.06 22.14 -3.23
N TYR A 188 -26.38 21.94 -4.51
CA TYR A 188 -26.78 20.64 -5.05
C TYR A 188 -25.55 19.75 -5.38
N THR A 189 -24.33 20.29 -5.25
CA THR A 189 -23.07 19.58 -5.56
C THR A 189 -22.28 19.19 -4.30
N THR A 190 -22.47 19.90 -3.19
CA THR A 190 -21.79 19.60 -1.92
C THR A 190 -22.37 18.32 -1.32
N ARG A 191 -21.54 17.42 -0.80
CA ARG A 191 -21.96 16.10 -0.33
C ARG A 191 -21.86 15.95 1.19
N GLY A 192 -21.09 16.82 1.82
CA GLY A 192 -21.02 17.01 3.26
C GLY A 192 -20.27 18.29 3.57
N PHE A 193 -20.28 18.69 4.84
CA PHE A 193 -19.36 19.65 5.37
C PHE A 193 -19.10 19.39 6.85
N ALA A 194 -17.95 19.84 7.31
CA ALA A 194 -17.56 19.79 8.70
C ALA A 194 -16.84 21.06 9.12
N THR A 195 -16.83 21.29 10.43
CA THR A 195 -16.18 22.44 11.04
C THR A 195 -15.03 21.97 11.93
N TYR A 196 -13.96 22.75 11.93
CA TYR A 196 -12.74 22.40 12.66
C TYR A 196 -12.93 22.33 14.19
N PRO A 197 -12.01 21.64 14.89
CA PRO A 197 -11.98 21.57 16.35
C PRO A 197 -11.94 22.93 17.06
N SER A 198 -12.53 22.97 18.26
CA SER A 198 -12.36 24.10 19.20
C SER A 198 -11.03 23.96 19.96
N ARG A 199 -10.38 25.09 20.29
CA ARG A 199 -9.18 25.12 21.13
C ARG A 199 -9.43 24.78 22.61
N TYR A 200 -10.69 24.82 23.05
CA TYR A 200 -11.05 24.72 24.47
C TYR A 200 -12.00 23.56 24.79
N SER A 201 -12.16 22.59 23.88
CA SER A 201 -13.26 21.61 23.89
C SER A 201 -14.65 22.27 23.86
N THR A 202 -15.69 21.45 23.76
CA THR A 202 -17.07 21.90 23.90
C THR A 202 -17.55 21.77 25.35
N PRO A 203 -18.07 22.84 25.98
CA PRO A 203 -18.63 22.76 27.31
C PRO A 203 -19.81 21.79 27.38
N ILE A 204 -19.85 20.96 28.43
CA ILE A 204 -20.98 20.08 28.70
C ILE A 204 -22.17 20.95 29.13
N LYS A 205 -23.07 21.24 28.20
CA LYS A 205 -24.26 22.08 28.41
C LYS A 205 -25.48 21.41 27.80
N LYS A 206 -26.57 21.31 28.57
CA LYS A 206 -27.87 20.90 28.02
C LYS A 206 -28.38 21.96 27.04
N ILE A 207 -28.76 21.53 25.85
CA ILE A 207 -29.22 22.41 24.77
C ILE A 207 -30.75 22.40 24.72
N ASN A 208 -31.35 23.59 24.81
CA ASN A 208 -32.80 23.74 24.68
C ASN A 208 -33.25 23.50 23.23
N ILE A 209 -34.54 23.23 23.03
CA ILE A 209 -35.08 22.88 21.70
C ILE A 209 -34.95 24.01 20.68
N ASP A 210 -34.95 25.25 21.15
CA ASP A 210 -34.81 26.48 20.38
C ASP A 210 -33.37 27.03 20.34
N GLU A 211 -32.44 26.40 21.07
CA GLU A 211 -31.03 26.77 21.10
C GLU A 211 -30.22 26.00 20.04
N GLN A 212 -29.22 26.65 19.45
CA GLN A 212 -28.29 26.01 18.51
C GLN A 212 -27.12 25.36 19.26
N TYR A 213 -26.62 24.25 18.72
CA TYR A 213 -25.38 23.63 19.18
C TYR A 213 -24.18 24.51 18.80
N GLN A 214 -23.07 24.41 19.54
CA GLN A 214 -21.83 25.06 19.13
C GLN A 214 -21.38 24.58 17.75
N TYR A 215 -20.92 25.50 16.91
CA TYR A 215 -20.64 25.19 15.51
C TYR A 215 -19.43 24.27 15.33
N SER A 216 -18.39 24.33 16.18
CA SER A 216 -17.17 23.51 16.08
C SER A 216 -17.45 22.00 16.14
N GLY A 217 -16.72 21.22 15.33
CA GLY A 217 -16.88 19.76 15.21
C GLY A 217 -18.24 19.29 14.68
N THR A 218 -19.05 20.20 14.13
CA THR A 218 -20.34 19.84 13.55
C THR A 218 -20.11 19.27 12.16
N ILE A 219 -20.66 18.08 11.92
CA ILE A 219 -20.61 17.36 10.65
C ILE A 219 -22.03 17.24 10.13
N PHE A 220 -22.22 17.67 8.88
CA PHE A 220 -23.48 17.59 8.18
C PHE A 220 -23.30 16.88 6.85
N LEU A 221 -24.04 15.78 6.65
CA LEU A 221 -24.03 15.00 5.42
C LEU A 221 -25.23 15.39 4.56
N ASN A 222 -25.05 15.51 3.25
CA ASN A 222 -26.11 15.97 2.35
C ASN A 222 -26.96 14.77 1.89
N LEU A 223 -28.28 14.87 2.07
CA LEU A 223 -29.26 13.90 1.58
C LEU A 223 -29.86 14.25 0.22
N SER A 224 -29.60 15.45 -0.29
CA SER A 224 -30.15 15.88 -1.57
C SER A 224 -29.61 15.06 -2.75
N SER A 225 -30.51 14.77 -3.68
CA SER A 225 -30.20 14.04 -4.90
C SER A 225 -30.92 14.68 -6.08
N HIS A 226 -30.19 14.88 -7.16
CA HIS A 226 -30.69 15.53 -8.37
C HIS A 226 -30.35 14.64 -9.56
N GLN A 227 -31.36 14.04 -10.18
CA GLN A 227 -31.17 12.97 -11.17
C GLN A 227 -31.66 13.33 -12.59
N TYR A 228 -32.44 14.41 -12.72
CA TYR A 228 -33.06 14.79 -13.99
C TYR A 228 -32.94 16.27 -14.23
N TYR A 229 -32.89 16.66 -15.49
CA TYR A 229 -32.87 18.06 -15.88
C TYR A 229 -33.98 18.41 -16.87
N LYS A 230 -34.41 19.66 -16.84
CA LYS A 230 -35.35 20.26 -17.79
C LYS A 230 -34.79 21.59 -18.26
N ILE A 231 -34.85 21.85 -19.57
CA ILE A 231 -34.43 23.12 -20.15
C ILE A 231 -35.70 23.90 -20.52
N ILE A 232 -35.76 25.15 -20.08
CA ILE A 232 -36.83 26.08 -20.43
C ILE A 232 -36.24 27.42 -20.90
N HIS A 233 -37.04 28.26 -21.55
CA HIS A 233 -36.66 29.65 -21.75
C HIS A 233 -36.89 30.46 -20.47
N GLN A 234 -36.08 31.52 -20.26
CA GLN A 234 -36.19 32.38 -19.07
C GLN A 234 -37.59 33.00 -18.90
N HIS A 235 -38.29 33.33 -19.98
CA HIS A 235 -39.65 33.87 -19.91
C HIS A 235 -40.70 32.85 -19.44
N ASP A 236 -40.39 31.55 -19.49
CA ASP A 236 -41.27 30.48 -19.01
C ASP A 236 -41.03 30.12 -17.53
N LEU A 237 -40.01 30.71 -16.89
CA LEU A 237 -39.60 30.36 -15.53
C LEU A 237 -40.71 30.54 -14.50
N ASP A 238 -41.47 31.64 -14.58
CA ASP A 238 -42.60 31.88 -13.69
C ASP A 238 -43.71 30.83 -13.84
N ASN A 239 -43.94 30.35 -15.06
CA ASN A 239 -44.92 29.30 -15.30
C ASN A 239 -44.43 27.96 -14.74
N TYR A 240 -43.14 27.63 -14.94
CA TYR A 240 -42.53 26.44 -14.35
C TYR A 240 -42.67 26.45 -12.82
N ILE A 241 -42.29 27.54 -12.16
CA ILE A 241 -42.31 27.65 -10.69
C ILE A 241 -43.73 27.40 -10.14
N LYS A 242 -44.76 27.90 -10.83
CA LYS A 242 -46.16 27.74 -10.40
C LYS A 242 -46.71 26.34 -10.62
N THR A 243 -46.26 25.63 -11.66
CA THR A 243 -46.90 24.39 -12.13
C THR A 243 -46.12 23.13 -11.78
N GLU A 244 -44.78 23.19 -11.79
CA GLU A 244 -43.90 22.02 -11.71
C GLU A 244 -42.71 22.18 -10.76
N GLY A 245 -42.39 23.41 -10.38
CA GLY A 245 -41.22 23.73 -9.57
C GLY A 245 -41.34 23.16 -8.17
N ASN A 246 -40.25 22.61 -7.65
CA ASN A 246 -40.16 22.09 -6.29
C ASN A 246 -39.17 22.89 -5.47
N ILE A 247 -39.36 22.90 -4.16
CA ILE A 247 -38.35 23.41 -3.25
C ILE A 247 -37.10 22.51 -3.34
N GLY A 248 -35.93 23.10 -3.56
CA GLY A 248 -34.67 22.38 -3.76
C GLY A 248 -34.29 22.12 -5.21
N ASP A 249 -35.13 22.49 -6.19
CA ASP A 249 -34.72 22.54 -7.59
C ASP A 249 -33.55 23.54 -7.75
N ALA A 250 -32.52 23.14 -8.50
CA ALA A 250 -31.38 23.98 -8.82
C ALA A 250 -31.56 24.63 -10.21
N PHE A 251 -31.22 25.91 -10.32
CA PHE A 251 -31.42 26.69 -11.55
C PHE A 251 -30.08 27.13 -12.12
N ASN A 252 -29.79 26.78 -13.37
CA ASN A 252 -28.54 27.14 -14.04
C ASN A 252 -28.83 27.97 -15.30
N PHE A 253 -28.63 29.29 -15.18
CA PHE A 253 -28.90 30.26 -16.23
C PHE A 253 -27.82 30.25 -17.31
N LYS A 254 -28.21 30.48 -18.56
CA LYS A 254 -27.32 30.46 -19.74
C LYS A 254 -27.45 31.75 -20.55
N ASP A 255 -26.38 32.10 -21.27
CA ASP A 255 -26.30 33.31 -22.11
C ASP A 255 -27.31 33.30 -23.27
N ASN A 256 -27.73 32.13 -23.73
CA ASN A 256 -28.72 31.98 -24.80
C ASN A 256 -30.19 32.20 -24.33
N GLY A 257 -30.40 32.71 -23.11
CA GLY A 257 -31.73 32.99 -22.56
C GLY A 257 -32.49 31.74 -22.09
N THR A 258 -31.79 30.62 -21.88
CA THR A 258 -32.37 29.39 -21.30
C THR A 258 -31.97 29.20 -19.84
N VAL A 259 -32.75 28.39 -19.14
CA VAL A 259 -32.49 27.93 -17.77
C VAL A 259 -32.52 26.42 -17.77
N LEU A 260 -31.40 25.81 -17.35
CA LEU A 260 -31.31 24.39 -17.05
C LEU A 260 -31.74 24.19 -15.59
N ILE A 261 -32.86 23.52 -15.38
CA ILE A 261 -33.40 23.20 -14.08
C ILE A 261 -33.00 21.77 -13.74
N ILE A 262 -32.28 21.59 -12.64
CA ILE A 262 -31.89 20.28 -12.13
C ILE A 262 -32.84 19.92 -11.00
N LYS A 263 -33.69 18.90 -11.23
CA LYS A 263 -34.80 18.58 -10.33
C LYS A 263 -34.33 17.81 -9.11
N LYS A 264 -34.81 18.23 -7.95
CA LYS A 264 -34.63 17.48 -6.71
C LYS A 264 -35.42 16.17 -6.76
N THR A 265 -34.86 15.12 -6.20
CA THR A 265 -35.47 13.80 -6.00
C THR A 265 -35.25 13.33 -4.57
N ASN A 266 -36.12 12.43 -4.10
CA ASN A 266 -35.97 11.78 -2.79
C ASN A 266 -35.17 10.46 -2.87
N THR A 267 -34.61 10.12 -4.03
CA THR A 267 -34.01 8.81 -4.28
C THR A 267 -32.91 8.45 -3.27
N LEU A 268 -32.02 9.41 -2.95
CA LEU A 268 -30.97 9.19 -1.97
C LEU A 268 -31.53 9.03 -0.55
N ILE A 269 -32.51 9.85 -0.16
CA ILE A 269 -33.21 9.75 1.12
C ILE A 269 -33.83 8.35 1.28
N GLU A 270 -34.57 7.89 0.27
CA GLU A 270 -35.23 6.58 0.28
C GLU A 270 -34.22 5.43 0.33
N THR A 271 -33.10 5.56 -0.37
CA THR A 271 -32.01 4.59 -0.33
C THR A 271 -31.39 4.50 1.05
N LEU A 272 -31.05 5.63 1.67
CA LEU A 272 -30.33 5.69 2.95
C LEU A 272 -31.21 5.40 4.17
N LYS A 273 -32.54 5.51 4.03
CA LYS A 273 -33.48 5.08 5.07
C LYS A 273 -33.40 3.58 5.34
N ASN A 274 -33.12 2.77 4.32
CA ASN A 274 -33.20 1.31 4.41
C ASN A 274 -31.83 0.62 4.35
N ASN A 275 -30.78 1.31 3.91
CA ASN A 275 -29.46 0.73 3.69
C ASN A 275 -28.39 1.47 4.47
N LYS A 276 -27.39 0.76 5.00
CA LYS A 276 -26.15 1.33 5.55
C LYS A 276 -25.28 1.87 4.43
N TYR A 277 -24.51 2.92 4.72
CA TYR A 277 -23.37 3.26 3.88
C TYR A 277 -22.39 2.08 3.84
N GLN A 278 -21.99 1.69 2.64
CA GLN A 278 -21.09 0.55 2.43
C GLN A 278 -19.66 1.04 2.23
N PRO A 279 -18.66 0.42 2.86
CA PRO A 279 -17.25 0.61 2.51
C PRO A 279 -17.05 0.48 0.99
N GLY A 280 -16.12 1.27 0.44
CA GLY A 280 -15.87 1.30 -1.01
C GLY A 280 -16.76 2.27 -1.78
N THR A 281 -17.84 2.79 -1.18
CA THR A 281 -18.73 3.75 -1.83
C THR A 281 -18.32 5.20 -1.58
N TYR A 282 -18.64 6.08 -2.53
CA TYR A 282 -18.38 7.52 -2.40
C TYR A 282 -18.95 8.12 -1.11
N HIS A 283 -20.17 7.72 -0.72
CA HIS A 283 -20.82 8.26 0.47
C HIS A 283 -20.11 7.85 1.76
N TYR A 284 -19.59 6.63 1.85
CA TYR A 284 -18.78 6.19 2.99
C TYR A 284 -17.51 7.04 3.10
N LYS A 285 -16.82 7.28 1.97
CA LYS A 285 -15.66 8.18 1.91
C LYS A 285 -15.98 9.59 2.37
N VAL A 286 -17.16 10.14 2.02
CA VAL A 286 -17.58 11.48 2.49
C VAL A 286 -17.62 11.52 4.02
N ILE A 287 -18.09 10.47 4.69
CA ILE A 287 -18.09 10.42 6.16
C ILE A 287 -16.66 10.48 6.70
N LEU A 288 -15.75 9.66 6.17
CA LEU A 288 -14.33 9.69 6.54
C LEU A 288 -13.74 11.10 6.36
N HIS A 289 -14.01 11.74 5.22
CA HIS A 289 -13.55 13.08 4.88
C HIS A 289 -14.04 14.13 5.89
N GLU A 290 -15.35 14.17 6.16
CA GLU A 290 -15.91 15.16 7.08
C GLU A 290 -15.47 14.91 8.54
N VAL A 291 -15.32 13.65 8.94
CA VAL A 291 -14.73 13.30 10.24
C VAL A 291 -13.27 13.78 10.31
N GLY A 292 -12.48 13.62 9.25
CA GLY A 292 -11.12 14.15 9.16
C GLY A 292 -11.06 15.66 9.42
N HIS A 293 -11.93 16.44 8.81
CA HIS A 293 -12.07 17.87 9.07
C HIS A 293 -12.44 18.19 10.53
N ALA A 294 -13.42 17.47 11.10
CA ALA A 294 -13.82 17.64 12.49
C ALA A 294 -12.74 17.22 13.50
N LEU A 295 -11.70 16.49 13.04
CA LEU A 295 -10.51 16.12 13.80
C LEU A 295 -9.32 17.05 13.53
N GLY A 296 -9.43 18.00 12.60
CA GLY A 296 -8.39 19.00 12.34
C GLY A 296 -7.53 18.75 11.09
N LEU A 297 -7.91 17.79 10.24
CA LEU A 297 -7.28 17.62 8.93
C LEU A 297 -7.78 18.69 7.96
N ASN A 298 -6.87 19.22 7.16
CA ASN A 298 -7.15 20.08 6.02
C ASN A 298 -7.21 19.22 4.75
N HIS A 299 -7.65 19.80 3.64
CA HIS A 299 -7.46 19.15 2.36
C HIS A 299 -5.96 18.89 2.09
N SER A 300 -5.63 17.72 1.56
CA SER A 300 -4.24 17.24 1.46
C SER A 300 -3.33 18.19 0.69
N TRP A 301 -3.82 18.82 -0.37
CA TRP A 301 -3.08 19.83 -1.15
C TRP A 301 -2.61 21.04 -0.32
N GLN A 302 -3.27 21.35 0.81
CA GLN A 302 -2.89 22.48 1.66
C GLN A 302 -1.58 22.23 2.42
N TYR A 303 -1.13 20.98 2.50
CA TYR A 303 0.15 20.59 3.10
C TYR A 303 1.32 20.59 2.10
N LEU A 304 1.05 20.82 0.82
CA LEU A 304 2.08 20.88 -0.22
C LEU A 304 2.71 22.27 -0.26
N GLU A 305 4.01 22.31 -0.53
CA GLU A 305 4.80 23.55 -0.61
C GLU A 305 4.20 24.55 -1.63
N TYR A 306 3.74 24.03 -2.79
CA TYR A 306 3.13 24.81 -3.87
C TYR A 306 1.60 24.73 -3.93
N LYS A 307 0.96 24.01 -3.00
CA LYS A 307 -0.51 23.88 -2.92
C LYS A 307 -1.18 23.37 -4.22
N ASP A 308 -0.47 22.55 -4.98
CA ASP A 308 -0.99 21.98 -6.22
C ASP A 308 -2.01 20.87 -5.92
N LYS A 309 -3.22 21.02 -6.44
CA LYS A 309 -4.32 20.06 -6.24
C LYS A 309 -4.19 18.82 -7.10
N ASN A 310 -3.40 18.87 -8.16
CA ASN A 310 -3.20 17.77 -9.10
C ASN A 310 -2.00 16.90 -8.73
N HIS A 311 -1.26 17.27 -7.69
CA HIS A 311 -0.14 16.48 -7.20
C HIS A 311 -0.65 15.14 -6.64
N VAL A 312 0.09 14.05 -6.84
CA VAL A 312 -0.32 12.70 -6.40
C VAL A 312 -0.63 12.62 -4.90
N LEU A 313 0.15 13.28 -4.04
CA LEU A 313 -0.12 13.43 -2.60
C LEU A 313 -1.43 14.14 -2.25
N ALA A 314 -2.06 14.84 -3.21
CA ALA A 314 -3.37 15.47 -3.08
C ALA A 314 -4.54 14.57 -3.56
N SER A 315 -4.24 13.34 -4.00
CA SER A 315 -5.23 12.36 -4.51
C SER A 315 -5.74 11.41 -3.43
N LEU A 316 -6.79 10.65 -3.77
CA LEU A 316 -7.34 9.59 -2.91
C LEU A 316 -6.37 8.40 -2.68
N LYS A 317 -5.27 8.28 -3.43
CA LYS A 317 -4.18 7.31 -3.14
C LYS A 317 -3.63 7.51 -1.73
N TYR A 318 -3.37 8.76 -1.36
CA TYR A 318 -2.70 9.10 -0.11
C TYR A 318 -3.66 9.54 0.99
N SER A 319 -4.79 10.17 0.64
CA SER A 319 -5.64 10.83 1.63
C SER A 319 -7.10 10.89 1.20
N VAL A 320 -8.02 10.56 2.10
CA VAL A 320 -9.46 10.79 1.92
C VAL A 320 -9.80 12.28 1.84
N MET A 321 -8.88 13.15 2.29
CA MET A 321 -8.94 14.61 2.17
C MET A 321 -8.54 15.12 0.77
N GLY A 322 -8.15 14.22 -0.12
CA GLY A 322 -7.90 14.48 -1.53
C GLY A 322 -9.17 14.62 -2.37
N TYR A 323 -9.03 15.29 -3.52
CA TYR A 323 -10.12 15.50 -4.47
C TYR A 323 -9.98 14.72 -5.77
N ASP A 324 -8.75 14.36 -6.15
CA ASP A 324 -8.51 13.70 -7.43
C ASP A 324 -8.94 12.23 -7.41
N ILE A 325 -9.51 11.79 -8.54
CA ILE A 325 -10.15 10.48 -8.68
C ILE A 325 -9.06 9.41 -8.85
N PRO A 326 -9.21 8.25 -8.21
CA PRO A 326 -8.20 7.20 -8.15
C PRO A 326 -7.97 6.45 -9.47
N THR A 327 -8.34 6.99 -10.62
CA THR A 327 -8.00 6.47 -11.96
C THR A 327 -7.02 7.43 -12.61
N SER A 328 -5.89 7.65 -11.95
CA SER A 328 -4.81 8.50 -12.45
C SER A 328 -3.63 7.62 -12.89
N GLU A 329 -2.58 8.24 -13.40
CA GLU A 329 -1.35 7.49 -13.73
C GLU A 329 -0.78 6.73 -12.52
N HIS A 330 -1.06 7.18 -11.30
CA HIS A 330 -0.43 6.69 -10.07
C HIS A 330 -1.24 5.65 -9.25
N ALA A 331 -2.52 5.43 -9.56
CA ALA A 331 -3.38 4.44 -8.89
C ALA A 331 -4.59 4.08 -9.78
N ASP A 332 -5.18 2.91 -9.54
CA ASP A 332 -6.47 2.50 -10.11
C ASP A 332 -7.29 1.71 -9.10
N PHE A 333 -8.37 2.31 -8.58
CA PHE A 333 -9.25 1.67 -7.59
C PHE A 333 -10.46 0.98 -8.21
N GLY A 334 -10.56 0.87 -9.54
CA GLY A 334 -11.65 0.15 -10.20
C GLY A 334 -13.03 0.76 -9.91
N GLY A 335 -13.09 2.07 -9.68
CA GLY A 335 -14.33 2.80 -9.32
C GLY A 335 -14.69 2.77 -7.83
N LEU A 336 -13.87 2.13 -6.98
CA LEU A 336 -14.03 2.16 -5.54
C LEU A 336 -13.44 3.44 -4.91
N TYR A 337 -13.85 3.68 -3.67
CA TYR A 337 -13.34 4.76 -2.82
C TYR A 337 -12.69 4.19 -1.56
N PRO A 338 -11.76 4.93 -0.94
CA PRO A 338 -11.16 4.56 0.35
C PRO A 338 -12.17 4.06 1.37
N MET A 339 -11.85 2.92 1.96
CA MET A 339 -12.64 2.25 3.00
C MET A 339 -12.12 2.57 4.41
N THR A 340 -10.92 3.12 4.51
CA THR A 340 -10.27 3.56 5.74
C THR A 340 -9.74 4.99 5.56
N PHE A 341 -9.22 5.58 6.64
CA PHE A 341 -8.25 6.66 6.48
C PHE A 341 -7.00 6.13 5.76
N MET A 342 -6.44 6.91 4.84
CA MET A 342 -5.32 6.47 3.99
C MET A 342 -3.98 6.88 4.63
N LEU A 343 -2.85 6.47 4.01
CA LEU A 343 -1.50 6.61 4.56
C LEU A 343 -1.18 8.01 5.13
N LEU A 344 -1.47 9.07 4.38
CA LEU A 344 -1.23 10.43 4.85
C LEU A 344 -2.19 10.83 5.98
N ASP A 345 -3.45 10.41 5.93
CA ASP A 345 -4.43 10.74 6.96
C ASP A 345 -4.04 10.12 8.31
N ILE A 346 -3.65 8.84 8.32
CA ILE A 346 -3.21 8.15 9.54
C ILE A 346 -2.00 8.88 10.13
N LEU A 347 -1.01 9.20 9.31
CA LEU A 347 0.18 9.95 9.73
C LEU A 347 -0.16 11.31 10.38
N LEU A 348 -1.08 12.05 9.77
CA LEU A 348 -1.53 13.36 10.27
C LEU A 348 -2.37 13.26 11.54
N LEU A 349 -3.25 12.27 11.62
CA LEU A 349 -4.06 12.00 12.82
C LEU A 349 -3.16 11.58 13.99
N GLN A 350 -2.18 10.71 13.75
CA GLN A 350 -1.18 10.33 14.75
C GLN A 350 -0.26 11.49 15.14
N TYR A 351 0.02 12.43 14.24
CA TYR A 351 0.73 13.66 14.58
C TYR A 351 -0.08 14.53 15.56
N LEU A 352 -1.40 14.61 15.38
CA LEU A 352 -2.29 15.37 16.27
C LEU A 352 -2.54 14.68 17.62
N TYR A 353 -2.79 13.37 17.59
CA TYR A 353 -3.35 12.63 18.72
C TYR A 353 -2.42 11.55 19.29
N GLY A 354 -1.28 11.31 18.67
CA GLY A 354 -0.34 10.23 19.02
C GLY A 354 -0.78 8.87 18.44
N PRO A 355 0.16 8.00 18.03
CA PRO A 355 -0.16 6.64 17.60
C PRO A 355 -0.63 5.78 18.76
N ASN A 356 -1.56 4.86 18.51
CA ASN A 356 -2.01 3.89 19.49
C ASN A 356 -1.30 2.54 19.30
N MET A 357 -0.29 2.29 20.14
CA MET A 357 0.50 1.06 20.12
C MET A 357 -0.06 -0.04 21.03
N THR A 358 -1.38 -0.05 21.28
CA THR A 358 -2.01 -0.95 22.27
C THR A 358 -3.23 -1.69 21.73
N THR A 359 -3.43 -1.70 20.41
CA THR A 359 -4.59 -2.29 19.75
C THR A 359 -4.14 -3.05 18.54
N ARG A 360 -4.65 -4.28 18.33
CA ARG A 360 -4.05 -5.24 17.38
C ARG A 360 -2.64 -5.58 17.85
N LEU A 361 -2.60 -6.46 18.84
CA LEU A 361 -1.37 -7.06 19.37
C LEU A 361 -1.38 -8.58 19.16
N GLU A 362 -2.53 -9.11 18.77
CA GLU A 362 -2.78 -10.47 18.31
C GLU A 362 -2.39 -10.63 16.84
N ASN A 363 -2.12 -11.86 16.41
CA ASN A 363 -1.87 -12.18 15.01
C ASN A 363 -3.11 -11.91 14.15
N ASN A 364 -3.01 -10.97 13.23
CA ASN A 364 -4.09 -10.54 12.35
C ASN A 364 -3.90 -11.05 10.92
N ILE A 365 -5.00 -11.44 10.28
CA ILE A 365 -5.05 -11.75 8.85
C ILE A 365 -5.86 -10.64 8.16
N TYR A 366 -5.27 -10.04 7.14
CA TYR A 366 -5.86 -9.00 6.29
C TYR A 366 -6.13 -9.59 4.89
N GLY A 367 -7.27 -9.25 4.28
CA GLY A 367 -7.68 -9.82 3.00
C GLY A 367 -8.61 -11.03 3.17
N PHE A 368 -8.33 -12.13 2.47
CA PHE A 368 -9.07 -13.38 2.65
C PHE A 368 -8.85 -13.94 4.05
N HIS A 369 -9.78 -14.78 4.53
CA HIS A 369 -9.73 -15.38 5.87
C HIS A 369 -9.54 -14.39 7.04
N SER A 370 -9.84 -13.11 6.83
CA SER A 370 -9.53 -12.05 7.79
C SER A 370 -10.22 -12.27 9.14
N ASN A 371 -9.45 -12.15 10.21
CA ASN A 371 -9.91 -12.21 11.60
C ASN A 371 -10.07 -10.81 12.23
N THR A 372 -9.83 -9.74 11.47
CA THR A 372 -9.82 -8.35 11.98
C THR A 372 -11.19 -7.86 12.47
N GLY A 373 -12.27 -8.56 12.10
CA GLY A 373 -13.65 -8.18 12.37
C GLY A 373 -14.11 -6.93 11.62
N ARG A 374 -13.36 -6.44 10.63
CA ARG A 374 -13.64 -5.19 9.92
C ARG A 374 -13.83 -5.40 8.43
N ALA A 375 -14.97 -4.97 7.90
CA ALA A 375 -15.28 -5.05 6.47
C ALA A 375 -14.24 -4.33 5.58
N ALA A 376 -13.61 -3.26 6.07
CA ALA A 376 -12.58 -2.53 5.35
C ALA A 376 -11.23 -3.29 5.21
N TYR A 377 -11.09 -4.46 5.84
CA TYR A 377 -9.90 -5.30 5.78
C TYR A 377 -10.22 -6.75 5.40
N SER A 378 -11.46 -7.07 5.03
CA SER A 378 -11.89 -8.45 4.79
C SER A 378 -12.42 -8.64 3.38
N LEU A 379 -11.90 -9.67 2.70
CA LEU A 379 -12.38 -10.20 1.43
C LEU A 379 -13.12 -11.52 1.70
N LYS A 380 -14.31 -11.71 1.11
CA LYS A 380 -15.12 -12.94 1.29
C LYS A 380 -15.20 -13.77 0.02
N SER A 381 -14.90 -13.17 -1.12
CA SER A 381 -14.96 -13.78 -2.44
C SER A 381 -13.96 -13.11 -3.39
N ILE A 382 -13.62 -13.78 -4.48
CA ILE A 382 -12.66 -13.29 -5.49
C ILE A 382 -13.15 -11.99 -6.18
N GLU A 383 -14.46 -11.73 -6.18
CA GLU A 383 -15.06 -10.51 -6.72
C GLU A 383 -14.89 -9.30 -5.78
N ASP A 384 -14.72 -9.54 -4.48
CA ASP A 384 -14.49 -8.47 -3.52
C ASP A 384 -13.17 -7.77 -3.84
N LYS A 385 -13.08 -6.49 -3.47
CA LYS A 385 -11.89 -5.64 -3.61
C LYS A 385 -11.81 -4.71 -2.42
N LEU A 386 -10.60 -4.30 -2.07
CA LEU A 386 -10.33 -3.40 -0.96
C LEU A 386 -9.56 -2.16 -1.43
N VAL A 387 -9.81 -1.04 -0.77
CA VAL A 387 -9.04 0.20 -0.91
C VAL A 387 -8.79 0.74 0.49
N SER A 388 -7.66 0.39 1.08
CA SER A 388 -7.45 0.53 2.52
C SER A 388 -5.98 0.74 2.86
N CYS A 389 -5.74 1.47 3.96
CA CYS A 389 -4.44 1.55 4.59
C CYS A 389 -4.47 0.78 5.91
N ILE A 390 -3.58 -0.20 6.05
CA ILE A 390 -3.50 -1.07 7.21
C ILE A 390 -2.71 -0.36 8.31
N TRP A 391 -3.30 -0.32 9.52
CA TRP A 391 -2.59 -0.02 10.76
C TRP A 391 -2.70 -1.23 11.68
N ASP A 392 -1.54 -1.76 12.03
CA ASP A 392 -1.33 -2.76 13.07
C ASP A 392 -0.24 -2.28 14.04
N SER A 393 -0.34 -2.66 15.31
CA SER A 393 0.61 -2.29 16.35
C SER A 393 1.44 -3.45 16.90
N GLY A 394 1.17 -4.68 16.48
CA GLY A 394 1.99 -5.85 16.77
C GLY A 394 1.24 -7.16 16.64
N GLY A 395 1.99 -8.25 16.70
CA GLY A 395 1.51 -9.58 16.35
C GLY A 395 2.49 -10.19 15.35
N ILE A 396 2.14 -11.36 14.82
CA ILE A 396 2.68 -11.85 13.56
C ILE A 396 1.51 -11.84 12.59
N ASP A 397 1.52 -10.90 11.66
CA ASP A 397 0.39 -10.54 10.83
C ASP A 397 0.58 -11.05 9.39
N THR A 398 -0.53 -11.27 8.69
CA THR A 398 -0.51 -11.85 7.34
C THR A 398 -1.39 -11.05 6.38
N LEU A 399 -0.85 -10.73 5.20
CA LEU A 399 -1.65 -10.33 4.04
C LEU A 399 -2.02 -11.59 3.25
N ASP A 400 -3.30 -11.97 3.29
CA ASP A 400 -3.81 -13.13 2.57
C ASP A 400 -4.59 -12.68 1.33
N PHE A 401 -3.99 -12.91 0.15
CA PHE A 401 -4.59 -12.62 -1.15
C PHE A 401 -4.73 -13.89 -2.02
N SER A 402 -4.79 -15.06 -1.37
CA SER A 402 -4.74 -16.40 -1.95
C SER A 402 -5.79 -16.76 -2.99
N LEU A 403 -6.98 -16.17 -2.94
CA LEU A 403 -8.04 -16.54 -3.88
C LEU A 403 -8.00 -15.75 -5.20
N TYR A 404 -7.15 -14.74 -5.32
CA TYR A 404 -7.05 -14.00 -6.58
C TYR A 404 -6.28 -14.78 -7.64
N THR A 405 -6.69 -14.61 -8.90
CA THR A 405 -6.07 -15.28 -10.06
C THR A 405 -5.39 -14.31 -11.02
N VAL A 406 -5.24 -13.06 -10.61
CA VAL A 406 -4.61 -11.99 -11.38
C VAL A 406 -3.28 -11.68 -10.75
N ASN A 407 -2.29 -11.26 -11.54
CA ASN A 407 -0.99 -10.85 -11.04
C ASN A 407 -1.13 -9.76 -9.96
N GLN A 408 -0.36 -9.90 -8.90
CA GLN A 408 -0.36 -9.01 -7.74
C GLN A 408 1.05 -8.48 -7.47
N VAL A 409 1.12 -7.33 -6.82
CA VAL A 409 2.36 -6.85 -6.20
C VAL A 409 2.07 -6.63 -4.73
N ILE A 410 2.61 -7.50 -3.88
CA ILE A 410 2.43 -7.49 -2.43
C ILE A 410 3.72 -6.97 -1.80
N ASN A 411 3.64 -5.84 -1.09
CA ASN A 411 4.79 -5.22 -0.44
C ASN A 411 4.52 -5.09 1.07
N LEU A 412 5.40 -5.64 1.88
CA LEU A 412 5.28 -5.67 3.34
C LEU A 412 6.00 -4.50 4.05
N ASN A 413 6.64 -3.59 3.31
CA ASN A 413 7.35 -2.46 3.89
C ASN A 413 6.38 -1.40 4.43
N GLU A 414 6.74 -0.74 5.53
CA GLU A 414 5.96 0.38 6.04
C GLU A 414 5.91 1.55 5.04
N GLY A 415 4.75 2.20 4.92
CA GLY A 415 4.57 3.32 3.99
C GLY A 415 4.54 2.95 2.50
N CYS A 416 4.49 1.64 2.18
CA CYS A 416 4.42 1.14 0.81
C CYS A 416 2.99 1.14 0.26
N PHE A 417 2.88 0.73 -1.01
CA PHE A 417 1.62 0.42 -1.68
C PHE A 417 1.75 -0.94 -2.38
N SER A 418 0.63 -1.65 -2.47
CA SER A 418 0.46 -2.94 -3.12
C SER A 418 -0.64 -2.87 -4.19
N ASP A 419 -0.50 -3.67 -5.23
CA ASP A 419 -1.44 -3.82 -6.35
C ASP A 419 -2.17 -5.15 -6.18
N ILE A 420 -3.40 -5.11 -5.68
CA ILE A 420 -4.11 -6.30 -5.19
C ILE A 420 -5.44 -6.50 -5.92
N GLY A 421 -5.69 -7.73 -6.36
CA GLY A 421 -6.98 -8.12 -6.96
C GLY A 421 -7.30 -7.40 -8.28
N GLY A 422 -6.28 -7.04 -9.06
CA GLY A 422 -6.43 -6.36 -10.36
C GLY A 422 -6.61 -4.84 -10.27
N LEU A 423 -6.39 -4.27 -9.08
CA LEU A 423 -6.32 -2.85 -8.82
C LEU A 423 -4.86 -2.40 -8.70
N ARG A 424 -4.61 -1.08 -8.71
CA ARG A 424 -3.28 -0.50 -8.52
C ARG A 424 -3.21 0.43 -7.32
N SER A 425 -2.22 0.23 -6.47
CA SER A 425 -1.91 0.99 -5.25
C SER A 425 -3.10 1.12 -4.29
N ASN A 426 -3.94 0.09 -4.24
CA ASN A 426 -5.18 0.08 -3.48
C ASN A 426 -4.99 -0.35 -2.01
N ILE A 427 -3.94 -1.11 -1.71
CA ILE A 427 -3.58 -1.45 -0.33
C ILE A 427 -2.28 -0.74 0.04
N SER A 428 -2.24 -0.13 1.21
CA SER A 428 -1.02 0.47 1.76
C SER A 428 -0.81 0.05 3.21
N ILE A 429 0.44 0.08 3.68
CA ILE A 429 0.78 -0.17 5.08
C ILE A 429 1.16 1.16 5.74
N ALA A 430 0.56 1.49 6.88
CA ALA A 430 0.87 2.70 7.61
C ALA A 430 2.30 2.69 8.16
N TYR A 431 2.89 3.87 8.37
CA TYR A 431 4.17 3.98 9.09
C TYR A 431 4.05 3.44 10.50
N LYS A 432 5.07 2.72 10.97
CA LYS A 432 5.19 1.99 12.24
C LYS A 432 4.30 0.76 12.35
N THR A 433 3.84 0.25 11.22
CA THR A 433 3.20 -1.06 11.12
C THR A 433 4.17 -2.01 10.46
N ILE A 434 4.35 -3.18 11.05
CA ILE A 434 5.12 -4.29 10.51
C ILE A 434 4.09 -5.37 10.19
N ILE A 435 4.16 -5.93 8.99
CA ILE A 435 3.40 -7.12 8.61
C ILE A 435 4.44 -8.16 8.19
N GLU A 436 4.38 -9.34 8.79
CA GLU A 436 5.42 -10.35 8.66
C GLU A 436 5.19 -11.27 7.45
N ASN A 437 3.94 -11.59 7.14
CA ASN A 437 3.65 -12.67 6.19
C ASN A 437 2.81 -12.20 5.01
N ALA A 438 2.97 -12.88 3.88
CA ALA A 438 2.12 -12.70 2.70
C ALA A 438 1.82 -14.02 2.00
N ILE A 439 0.62 -14.10 1.43
CA ILE A 439 0.16 -15.22 0.60
C ILE A 439 -0.35 -14.63 -0.71
N GLY A 440 0.37 -14.91 -1.79
CA GLY A 440 -0.01 -14.65 -3.19
C GLY A 440 -1.11 -15.60 -3.66
N GLY A 441 -1.55 -15.40 -4.89
CA GLY A 441 -2.69 -16.08 -5.50
C GLY A 441 -2.30 -17.15 -6.50
N SER A 442 -3.09 -17.28 -7.57
CA SER A 442 -2.76 -18.14 -8.72
C SER A 442 -2.22 -17.34 -9.93
N GLY A 443 -1.83 -16.08 -9.69
CA GLY A 443 -1.32 -15.16 -10.71
C GLY A 443 0.21 -15.23 -10.79
N HIS A 444 0.83 -14.41 -11.65
CA HIS A 444 2.29 -14.22 -11.58
C HIS A 444 2.56 -13.04 -10.65
N ASP A 445 2.81 -13.34 -9.38
CA ASP A 445 2.83 -12.38 -8.30
C ASP A 445 4.26 -11.93 -7.99
N THR A 446 4.38 -10.71 -7.45
CA THR A 446 5.62 -10.20 -6.88
C THR A 446 5.39 -9.95 -5.40
N ILE A 447 6.15 -10.61 -4.54
CA ILE A 447 6.06 -10.50 -3.08
C ILE A 447 7.37 -9.93 -2.55
N ILE A 448 7.27 -8.82 -1.82
CA ILE A 448 8.42 -8.09 -1.27
C ILE A 448 8.27 -8.05 0.24
N GLY A 449 9.17 -8.75 0.93
CA GLY A 449 9.34 -8.77 2.38
C GLY A 449 9.87 -7.45 2.92
N ASN A 450 10.28 -7.46 4.18
CA ASN A 450 10.75 -6.28 4.88
C ASN A 450 12.01 -6.59 5.71
N SER A 451 12.15 -5.99 6.89
CA SER A 451 13.33 -6.20 7.75
C SER A 451 13.09 -7.17 8.91
N ALA A 452 11.89 -7.74 8.99
CA ALA A 452 11.52 -8.75 9.95
C ALA A 452 11.58 -10.12 9.29
N ASN A 453 11.66 -11.18 10.09
CA ASN A 453 11.55 -12.54 9.56
C ASN A 453 10.17 -12.72 8.92
N ASN A 454 10.15 -13.04 7.64
CA ASN A 454 8.94 -13.16 6.84
C ASN A 454 8.62 -14.62 6.49
N GLU A 455 7.32 -14.92 6.37
CA GLU A 455 6.84 -16.15 5.73
C GLU A 455 6.05 -15.74 4.46
N LEU A 456 6.63 -16.01 3.29
CA LEU A 456 6.14 -15.55 2.00
C LEU A 456 5.80 -16.74 1.11
N LEU A 457 4.54 -16.83 0.67
CA LEU A 457 4.04 -17.89 -0.20
C LEU A 457 3.59 -17.29 -1.53
N GLY A 458 4.18 -17.71 -2.65
CA GLY A 458 3.82 -17.29 -4.01
C GLY A 458 2.45 -17.82 -4.41
N GLY A 459 2.32 -19.14 -4.47
CA GLY A 459 1.06 -19.83 -4.77
C GLY A 459 1.16 -20.63 -6.06
N ASP A 460 0.21 -20.43 -6.97
CA ASP A 460 0.36 -20.96 -8.34
C ASP A 460 0.78 -19.80 -9.27
N GLY A 461 1.46 -20.12 -10.36
CA GLY A 461 2.00 -19.14 -11.30
C GLY A 461 3.47 -18.86 -11.04
N ASN A 462 4.16 -18.36 -12.07
CA ASN A 462 5.55 -17.94 -11.98
C ASN A 462 5.70 -16.68 -11.12
N ASP A 463 6.13 -16.84 -9.88
CA ASP A 463 6.21 -15.79 -8.88
C ASP A 463 7.62 -15.24 -8.73
N THR A 464 7.72 -14.04 -8.18
CA THR A 464 9.00 -13.44 -7.74
C THR A 464 8.88 -13.02 -6.28
N ILE A 465 9.71 -13.62 -5.43
CA ILE A 465 9.66 -13.43 -3.98
C ILE A 465 11.02 -12.91 -3.50
N ASP A 466 10.99 -11.80 -2.78
CA ASP A 466 12.15 -11.16 -2.13
C ASP A 466 11.91 -11.12 -0.63
N GLY A 467 12.73 -11.83 0.15
CA GLY A 467 12.65 -11.87 1.62
C GLY A 467 13.11 -10.58 2.29
N GLY A 468 14.13 -9.93 1.74
CA GLY A 468 14.71 -8.72 2.29
C GLY A 468 15.72 -8.97 3.40
N LEU A 469 15.44 -8.48 4.61
CA LEU A 469 16.30 -8.74 5.78
C LEU A 469 15.53 -9.55 6.80
N GLY A 470 16.21 -10.47 7.47
CA GLY A 470 15.56 -11.35 8.43
C GLY A 470 15.88 -12.79 8.08
N ASN A 471 15.52 -13.72 8.94
CA ASN A 471 15.59 -15.13 8.60
C ASN A 471 14.24 -15.55 8.01
N ASP A 472 14.15 -15.60 6.70
CA ASP A 472 12.90 -15.69 5.96
C ASP A 472 12.58 -17.12 5.54
N HIS A 473 11.30 -17.40 5.36
CA HIS A 473 10.80 -18.66 4.78
C HIS A 473 10.03 -18.33 3.51
N LEU A 474 10.61 -18.72 2.37
CA LEU A 474 10.10 -18.39 1.04
C LEU A 474 9.64 -19.67 0.34
N TYR A 475 8.42 -19.66 -0.17
CA TYR A 475 7.82 -20.79 -0.89
C TYR A 475 7.30 -20.28 -2.24
N GLY A 476 7.86 -20.77 -3.35
CA GLY A 476 7.42 -20.45 -4.71
C GLY A 476 6.03 -21.04 -4.98
N GLY A 477 5.97 -22.37 -5.02
CA GLY A 477 4.73 -23.12 -5.15
C GLY A 477 4.66 -23.86 -6.48
N MET A 478 3.64 -23.60 -7.31
CA MET A 478 3.57 -24.17 -8.66
C MET A 478 3.90 -23.10 -9.69
N GLY A 479 4.86 -23.33 -10.58
CA GLY A 479 5.29 -22.32 -11.54
C GLY A 479 6.81 -22.30 -11.61
N ASN A 480 7.35 -21.53 -12.55
CA ASN A 480 8.79 -21.29 -12.59
C ASN A 480 9.07 -20.01 -11.80
N ASP A 481 9.54 -20.16 -10.57
CA ASP A 481 9.59 -19.10 -9.57
C ASP A 481 11.01 -18.55 -9.40
N ILE A 482 11.09 -17.32 -8.87
CA ILE A 482 12.35 -16.67 -8.52
C ILE A 482 12.32 -16.23 -7.06
N LEU A 483 13.18 -16.80 -6.24
CA LEU A 483 13.24 -16.57 -4.80
C LEU A 483 14.59 -15.95 -4.40
N TYR A 484 14.55 -14.85 -3.64
CA TYR A 484 15.71 -14.17 -3.06
C TYR A 484 15.59 -14.12 -1.54
N GLY A 485 16.47 -14.83 -0.81
CA GLY A 485 16.56 -14.74 0.67
C GLY A 485 17.21 -13.44 1.16
N ASP A 486 18.16 -12.92 0.38
CA ASP A 486 18.88 -11.67 0.65
C ASP A 486 19.75 -11.69 1.92
N ILE A 487 19.31 -11.16 3.08
CA ILE A 487 20.15 -11.08 4.29
C ILE A 487 19.49 -11.80 5.46
N GLY A 488 20.07 -12.93 5.83
CA GLY A 488 19.69 -13.72 6.98
C GLY A 488 20.09 -15.17 6.78
N ASN A 489 19.65 -16.04 7.69
CA ASN A 489 19.71 -17.48 7.44
C ASN A 489 18.34 -17.90 6.92
N ASP A 490 18.24 -18.08 5.62
CA ASP A 490 16.96 -18.18 4.94
C ASP A 490 16.62 -19.61 4.55
N TYR A 491 15.33 -19.89 4.46
CA TYR A 491 14.79 -21.14 3.93
C TYR A 491 14.03 -20.85 2.65
N LEU A 492 14.49 -21.39 1.52
CA LEU A 492 13.89 -21.22 0.20
C LEU A 492 13.42 -22.57 -0.34
N TYR A 493 12.19 -22.62 -0.81
CA TYR A 493 11.56 -23.80 -1.41
C TYR A 493 10.91 -23.42 -2.74
N GLY A 494 11.47 -23.88 -3.87
CA GLY A 494 10.97 -23.61 -5.22
C GLY A 494 9.61 -24.23 -5.45
N GLY A 495 9.56 -25.56 -5.50
CA GLY A 495 8.31 -26.31 -5.56
C GLY A 495 8.19 -27.10 -6.86
N ILE A 496 7.20 -26.78 -7.69
CA ILE A 496 6.98 -27.45 -8.98
C ILE A 496 7.24 -26.45 -10.09
N GLY A 497 8.26 -26.70 -10.90
CA GLY A 497 8.63 -25.91 -12.07
C GLY A 497 10.13 -25.75 -12.14
N ASP A 498 10.64 -25.11 -13.19
CA ASP A 498 12.07 -24.80 -13.28
C ASP A 498 12.34 -23.49 -12.51
N ASP A 499 12.86 -23.60 -11.28
CA ASP A 499 12.97 -22.50 -10.32
C ASP A 499 14.36 -21.88 -10.23
N ILE A 500 14.44 -20.63 -9.75
CA ILE A 500 15.69 -19.91 -9.47
C ILE A 500 15.71 -19.47 -8.01
N LEU A 501 16.62 -20.04 -7.22
CA LEU A 501 16.76 -19.74 -5.79
C LEU A 501 18.10 -19.09 -5.49
N HIS A 502 18.06 -17.95 -4.78
CA HIS A 502 19.22 -17.21 -4.33
C HIS A 502 19.20 -17.07 -2.80
N GLY A 503 20.12 -17.75 -2.10
CA GLY A 503 20.23 -17.72 -0.63
C GLY A 503 20.59 -16.33 -0.13
N GLY A 504 21.81 -15.89 -0.42
CA GLY A 504 22.22 -14.51 -0.16
C GLY A 504 23.31 -14.43 0.89
N MET A 505 23.09 -13.70 1.98
CA MET A 505 24.04 -13.52 3.07
C MET A 505 23.55 -14.20 4.35
N GLY A 506 24.18 -15.31 4.69
CA GLY A 506 23.96 -16.09 5.89
C GLY A 506 24.00 -17.56 5.54
N ASN A 507 23.66 -18.44 6.49
CA ASN A 507 23.68 -19.87 6.24
C ASN A 507 22.29 -20.32 5.79
N ASP A 508 22.15 -20.56 4.50
CA ASP A 508 20.86 -20.71 3.85
C ASP A 508 20.55 -22.19 3.54
N ILE A 509 19.26 -22.49 3.39
CA ILE A 509 18.75 -23.79 2.98
C ILE A 509 17.88 -23.59 1.75
N LEU A 510 18.29 -24.15 0.62
CA LEU A 510 17.62 -24.02 -0.68
C LEU A 510 17.17 -25.39 -1.18
N HIS A 511 15.88 -25.52 -1.52
CA HIS A 511 15.28 -26.72 -2.10
C HIS A 511 14.62 -26.39 -3.44
N GLY A 512 15.13 -26.93 -4.55
CA GLY A 512 14.52 -26.79 -5.89
C GLY A 512 13.22 -27.59 -5.98
N SER A 513 13.28 -28.88 -5.64
CA SER A 513 12.20 -29.86 -5.63
C SER A 513 11.90 -30.52 -6.97
N MET A 514 10.94 -30.05 -7.77
CA MET A 514 10.58 -30.71 -9.05
C MET A 514 10.79 -29.76 -10.21
N GLY A 515 11.67 -30.12 -11.15
CA GLY A 515 12.00 -29.30 -12.31
C GLY A 515 13.51 -29.18 -12.46
N ASN A 516 13.97 -28.47 -13.48
CA ASN A 516 15.40 -28.22 -13.66
C ASN A 516 15.74 -26.89 -12.99
N ASP A 517 16.24 -26.97 -11.77
CA ASP A 517 16.37 -25.82 -10.88
C ASP A 517 17.76 -25.20 -10.91
N TYR A 518 17.83 -23.90 -10.63
CA TYR A 518 19.07 -23.17 -10.43
C TYR A 518 19.17 -22.66 -8.99
N LEU A 519 20.05 -23.27 -8.20
CA LEU A 519 20.24 -22.93 -6.80
C LEU A 519 21.59 -22.23 -6.59
N TYR A 520 21.55 -21.07 -5.93
CA TYR A 520 22.73 -20.27 -5.67
C TYR A 520 22.82 -19.81 -4.21
N GLY A 521 23.65 -20.49 -3.40
CA GLY A 521 23.75 -20.24 -1.95
C GLY A 521 24.35 -18.88 -1.59
N ASN A 522 25.32 -18.40 -2.37
CA ASN A 522 26.07 -17.16 -2.12
C ASN A 522 26.99 -17.25 -0.89
N LYS A 523 26.74 -16.46 0.17
CA LYS A 523 27.67 -16.26 1.27
C LYS A 523 27.15 -16.93 2.54
N GLY A 524 27.61 -18.14 2.79
CA GLY A 524 27.56 -18.71 4.12
C GLY A 524 28.02 -20.15 4.07
N ASN A 525 27.56 -20.92 5.04
CA ASN A 525 27.63 -22.37 5.00
C ASN A 525 26.24 -22.87 4.61
N ASP A 526 26.06 -23.14 3.32
CA ASP A 526 24.76 -23.29 2.71
C ASP A 526 24.44 -24.76 2.43
N GLN A 527 23.15 -25.10 2.41
CA GLN A 527 22.64 -26.41 2.01
C GLN A 527 21.76 -26.25 0.77
N LEU A 528 22.17 -26.88 -0.32
CA LEU A 528 21.49 -26.82 -1.61
C LEU A 528 21.01 -28.23 -1.98
N PHE A 529 19.72 -28.36 -2.23
CA PHE A 529 19.06 -29.61 -2.62
C PHE A 529 18.34 -29.39 -3.96
N GLY A 530 18.83 -30.01 -5.04
CA GLY A 530 18.23 -29.93 -6.38
C GLY A 530 16.85 -30.56 -6.40
N GLY A 531 16.79 -31.89 -6.30
CA GLY A 531 15.53 -32.63 -6.23
C GLY A 531 15.37 -33.55 -7.44
N ASP A 532 14.24 -33.45 -8.14
CA ASP A 532 13.94 -34.20 -9.35
C ASP A 532 14.10 -33.28 -10.58
N GLY A 533 15.09 -33.53 -11.44
CA GLY A 533 15.34 -32.79 -12.68
C GLY A 533 16.84 -32.62 -12.94
N ASP A 534 17.23 -32.07 -14.08
CA ASP A 534 18.65 -31.79 -14.34
C ASP A 534 19.02 -30.44 -13.69
N ASP A 535 19.50 -30.46 -12.45
CA ASP A 535 19.67 -29.26 -11.62
C ASP A 535 21.05 -28.61 -11.74
N THR A 536 21.14 -27.32 -11.43
CA THR A 536 22.40 -26.59 -11.32
C THR A 536 22.53 -25.96 -9.94
N LEU A 537 23.46 -26.49 -9.14
CA LEU A 537 23.74 -26.01 -7.79
C LEU A 537 25.08 -25.28 -7.79
N VAL A 538 25.12 -24.07 -7.23
CA VAL A 538 26.31 -23.21 -7.28
C VAL A 538 26.61 -22.58 -5.92
N ASP A 539 27.87 -22.63 -5.49
CA ASP A 539 28.36 -21.84 -4.35
C ASP A 539 29.88 -21.53 -4.42
N TYR A 540 30.28 -20.39 -3.85
CA TYR A 540 31.64 -19.85 -3.90
C TYR A 540 32.27 -19.58 -2.53
N TYR A 541 31.55 -19.74 -1.43
CA TYR A 541 31.97 -19.34 -0.09
C TYR A 541 31.67 -20.44 0.95
N GLY A 542 32.20 -20.28 2.17
CA GLY A 542 31.97 -21.19 3.30
C GLY A 542 32.16 -22.69 3.04
N SER A 543 31.48 -23.50 3.85
CA SER A 543 31.51 -24.96 3.91
C SER A 543 30.10 -25.48 3.69
N ASN A 544 29.86 -26.08 2.51
CA ASN A 544 28.50 -26.24 1.99
C ASN A 544 28.15 -27.70 1.74
N THR A 545 26.85 -27.98 1.71
CA THR A 545 26.29 -29.27 1.30
C THR A 545 25.52 -29.12 0.01
N PHE A 546 25.81 -29.96 -0.97
CA PHE A 546 25.11 -30.02 -2.25
C PHE A 546 24.56 -31.43 -2.42
N ILE A 547 23.28 -31.55 -2.72
CA ILE A 547 22.63 -32.80 -3.09
C ILE A 547 21.89 -32.56 -4.40
N GLY A 548 22.37 -33.16 -5.49
CA GLY A 548 21.75 -33.05 -6.82
C GLY A 548 20.36 -33.69 -6.80
N GLY A 549 20.30 -35.01 -6.62
CA GLY A 549 19.04 -35.73 -6.49
C GLY A 549 18.83 -36.69 -7.65
N LYS A 550 17.70 -36.60 -8.36
CA LYS A 550 17.48 -37.36 -9.60
C LYS A 550 17.67 -36.44 -10.79
N GLY A 551 18.36 -36.90 -11.82
CA GLY A 551 18.64 -36.14 -13.04
C GLY A 551 20.13 -35.99 -13.22
N ASN A 552 20.56 -35.37 -14.32
CA ASN A 552 21.97 -35.13 -14.59
C ASN A 552 22.35 -33.75 -14.06
N ASP A 553 22.94 -33.73 -12.87
CA ASP A 553 23.11 -32.50 -12.12
C ASP A 553 24.48 -31.85 -12.36
N LEU A 554 24.52 -30.53 -12.27
CA LEU A 554 25.72 -29.72 -12.33
C LEU A 554 26.00 -29.10 -10.95
N LEU A 555 26.98 -29.66 -10.25
CA LEU A 555 27.38 -29.21 -8.92
C LEU A 555 28.65 -28.37 -8.99
N PHE A 556 28.52 -27.08 -8.74
CA PHE A 556 29.60 -26.10 -8.87
C PHE A 556 29.99 -25.51 -7.52
N SER A 557 30.91 -26.19 -6.83
CA SER A 557 31.44 -25.75 -5.53
C SER A 557 32.86 -25.24 -5.68
N ILE A 558 33.05 -23.92 -5.78
CA ILE A 558 34.40 -23.33 -5.94
C ILE A 558 34.90 -22.53 -4.73
N SER A 559 34.42 -22.89 -3.53
CA SER A 559 34.87 -22.30 -2.27
C SER A 559 36.41 -22.29 -2.14
N LYS A 560 36.97 -21.17 -1.66
CA LYS A 560 38.43 -20.95 -1.59
C LYS A 560 39.11 -21.70 -0.44
N ALA A 561 38.36 -22.16 0.56
CA ALA A 561 38.92 -22.80 1.76
C ALA A 561 37.92 -23.64 2.59
N GLY A 562 36.73 -23.93 2.07
CA GLY A 562 35.66 -24.64 2.77
C GLY A 562 35.86 -26.15 2.92
N HIS A 563 35.05 -26.76 3.79
CA HIS A 563 34.78 -28.19 3.80
C HIS A 563 33.43 -28.43 3.13
N ASN A 564 33.42 -28.96 1.91
CA ASN A 564 32.18 -29.17 1.16
C ASN A 564 31.85 -30.65 1.06
N GLU A 565 30.56 -30.97 1.09
CA GLU A 565 30.02 -32.28 0.80
C GLU A 565 29.12 -32.18 -0.44
N LEU A 566 29.43 -32.94 -1.48
CA LEU A 566 28.69 -32.93 -2.74
C LEU A 566 28.24 -34.36 -3.06
N GLN A 567 26.94 -34.54 -3.27
CA GLN A 567 26.29 -35.78 -3.66
C GLN A 567 25.58 -35.54 -5.00
N GLY A 568 25.91 -36.31 -6.03
CA GLY A 568 25.29 -36.25 -7.35
C GLY A 568 23.89 -36.85 -7.30
N GLY A 569 23.82 -38.17 -7.12
CA GLY A 569 22.58 -38.90 -6.89
C GLY A 569 22.28 -39.88 -8.03
N GLU A 570 21.06 -39.86 -8.56
CA GLU A 570 20.69 -40.65 -9.74
C GLU A 570 20.91 -39.85 -11.02
N GLY A 571 21.89 -40.21 -11.86
CA GLY A 571 22.09 -39.56 -13.15
C GLY A 571 23.55 -39.52 -13.56
N ASN A 572 23.88 -38.77 -14.61
CA ASN A 572 25.28 -38.59 -14.99
C ASN A 572 25.71 -37.19 -14.58
N ASP A 573 26.30 -37.09 -13.41
CA ASP A 573 26.48 -35.80 -12.75
C ASP A 573 27.85 -35.19 -13.07
N ILE A 574 27.92 -33.87 -13.01
CA ILE A 574 29.12 -33.10 -13.29
C ILE A 574 29.47 -32.26 -12.08
N PHE A 575 30.61 -32.58 -11.47
CA PHE A 575 31.15 -31.86 -10.35
C PHE A 575 32.23 -30.89 -10.83
N TYR A 576 32.17 -29.63 -10.40
CA TYR A 576 33.27 -28.68 -10.46
C TYR A 576 33.72 -28.35 -9.04
N CYS A 577 34.80 -29.00 -8.62
CA CYS A 577 35.33 -28.90 -7.27
C CYS A 577 36.49 -27.89 -7.22
N GLY A 578 36.31 -26.86 -6.39
CA GLY A 578 37.31 -25.83 -6.15
C GLY A 578 38.33 -26.20 -5.07
N LEU A 579 38.70 -25.20 -4.28
CA LEU A 579 39.76 -25.32 -3.28
C LEU A 579 39.19 -25.90 -1.97
N GLY A 580 40.06 -26.07 -0.97
CA GLY A 580 39.63 -26.57 0.34
C GLY A 580 39.46 -28.10 0.35
N THR A 581 38.59 -28.61 1.21
CA THR A 581 38.34 -30.05 1.34
C THR A 581 36.98 -30.38 0.76
N ASN A 582 36.91 -31.36 -0.12
CA ASN A 582 35.66 -31.79 -0.75
C ASN A 582 35.44 -33.29 -0.53
N LEU A 583 34.26 -33.65 0.00
CA LEU A 583 33.76 -35.01 0.11
C LEU A 583 32.77 -35.22 -1.02
N LEU A 584 33.00 -36.22 -1.86
CA LEU A 584 32.32 -36.39 -3.14
C LEU A 584 31.70 -37.79 -3.22
N TYR A 585 30.44 -37.84 -3.64
CA TYR A 585 29.68 -39.05 -3.90
C TYR A 585 29.01 -38.88 -5.26
N GLY A 586 29.38 -39.73 -6.23
CA GLY A 586 28.72 -39.74 -7.55
C GLY A 586 27.37 -40.44 -7.49
N GLU A 587 27.33 -41.54 -6.75
CA GLU A 587 26.23 -42.47 -6.60
C GLU A 587 25.88 -43.27 -7.87
N GLN A 588 24.71 -43.06 -8.46
CA GLN A 588 24.23 -43.88 -9.58
C GLN A 588 24.43 -43.17 -10.91
N GLY A 589 25.37 -43.65 -11.74
CA GLY A 589 25.46 -43.29 -13.15
C GLY A 589 26.90 -43.07 -13.59
N ASN A 590 27.12 -42.26 -14.64
CA ASN A 590 28.47 -42.03 -15.18
C ASN A 590 28.94 -40.62 -14.83
N ASP A 591 29.60 -40.48 -13.69
CA ASP A 591 29.86 -39.16 -13.12
C ASP A 591 31.17 -38.56 -13.60
N THR A 592 31.22 -37.24 -13.68
CA THR A 592 32.40 -36.49 -14.11
C THR A 592 32.87 -35.54 -13.03
N PHE A 593 33.99 -35.86 -12.41
CA PHE A 593 34.64 -35.04 -11.38
C PHE A 593 35.70 -34.12 -12.00
N ASN A 594 35.39 -32.82 -12.10
CA ASN A 594 36.32 -31.80 -12.58
C ASN A 594 37.03 -31.11 -11.41
N PHE A 595 38.35 -31.15 -11.40
CA PHE A 595 39.16 -30.50 -10.37
C PHE A 595 39.96 -29.31 -10.91
N LEU A 596 39.83 -28.15 -10.27
CA LEU A 596 40.53 -26.93 -10.66
C LEU A 596 42.01 -26.96 -10.28
N CYS A 597 42.88 -26.73 -11.27
CA CYS A 597 44.34 -26.69 -11.14
C CYS A 597 44.90 -25.32 -11.59
N HIS A 598 45.25 -24.43 -10.65
CA HIS A 598 45.84 -23.10 -10.94
C HIS A 598 46.81 -22.59 -9.83
N LYS A 599 47.40 -21.37 -9.95
CA LYS A 599 48.27 -20.79 -8.90
C LYS A 599 47.58 -20.70 -7.57
N GLY A 600 48.26 -21.16 -6.52
CA GLY A 600 47.78 -21.07 -5.15
C GLY A 600 46.66 -22.05 -4.83
N ALA A 601 46.24 -22.89 -5.79
CA ALA A 601 45.22 -23.89 -5.56
C ALA A 601 45.72 -24.91 -4.53
N LYS A 602 44.95 -25.11 -3.47
CA LYS A 602 45.12 -26.19 -2.50
C LYS A 602 43.77 -26.86 -2.33
N SER A 603 43.65 -28.11 -2.77
CA SER A 603 42.45 -28.91 -2.53
C SER A 603 42.75 -30.32 -2.09
N TYR A 604 41.86 -30.86 -1.27
CA TYR A 604 41.86 -32.21 -0.73
C TYR A 604 40.50 -32.81 -1.05
N ASN A 605 40.45 -33.77 -1.97
CA ASN A 605 39.19 -34.30 -2.47
C ASN A 605 39.14 -35.79 -2.18
N LEU A 606 38.01 -36.26 -1.67
CA LEU A 606 37.77 -37.66 -1.36
C LEU A 606 36.51 -38.10 -2.07
N ILE A 607 36.65 -38.97 -3.06
CA ILE A 607 35.55 -39.63 -3.76
C ILE A 607 35.34 -40.98 -3.10
N PHE A 608 34.13 -41.27 -2.60
CA PHE A 608 33.89 -42.47 -1.79
C PHE A 608 33.50 -43.71 -2.61
N ASP A 609 32.90 -43.53 -3.77
CA ASP A 609 32.15 -44.54 -4.52
C ASP A 609 32.57 -44.70 -5.99
N PHE A 610 33.73 -44.15 -6.37
CA PHE A 610 34.19 -44.10 -7.75
C PHE A 610 34.19 -45.46 -8.46
N ASN A 611 33.48 -45.55 -9.57
CA ASN A 611 33.43 -46.69 -10.48
C ASN A 611 34.30 -46.44 -11.72
N THR A 612 35.41 -47.17 -11.83
CA THR A 612 36.39 -47.01 -12.93
C THR A 612 35.85 -47.29 -14.34
N ASN A 613 34.68 -47.90 -14.49
CA ASN A 613 34.07 -48.18 -15.80
C ASN A 613 33.09 -47.09 -16.25
N GLU A 614 32.58 -46.30 -15.31
CA GLU A 614 31.47 -45.35 -15.51
C GLU A 614 31.98 -43.92 -15.33
N ASP A 615 32.73 -43.70 -14.25
CA ASP A 615 33.13 -42.36 -13.81
C ASP A 615 34.42 -41.85 -14.45
N LYS A 616 34.54 -40.52 -14.47
CA LYS A 616 35.65 -39.80 -15.07
C LYS A 616 36.20 -38.76 -14.12
N ILE A 617 37.52 -38.71 -14.02
CA ILE A 617 38.25 -37.60 -13.39
C ILE A 617 38.85 -36.73 -14.50
N ILE A 618 38.59 -35.43 -14.45
CA ILE A 618 39.12 -34.43 -15.35
C ILE A 618 39.80 -33.33 -14.54
N PHE A 619 41.01 -32.95 -14.95
CA PHE A 619 41.68 -31.78 -14.40
C PHE A 619 41.47 -30.60 -15.33
N VAL A 620 41.10 -29.43 -14.79
CA VAL A 620 40.79 -28.23 -15.57
C VAL A 620 41.59 -27.02 -15.11
N ASP A 621 41.82 -26.05 -16.00
CA ASP A 621 42.45 -24.78 -15.68
C ASP A 621 41.47 -23.77 -15.05
N GLN A 622 41.95 -22.55 -14.75
CA GLN A 622 41.13 -21.46 -14.18
C GLN A 622 39.98 -20.98 -15.11
N ASN A 623 39.99 -21.37 -16.38
CA ASN A 623 38.96 -21.09 -17.37
C ASN A 623 38.11 -22.35 -17.68
N TYR A 624 38.19 -23.37 -16.83
CA TYR A 624 37.47 -24.64 -16.97
C TYR A 624 37.84 -25.45 -18.23
N LYS A 625 39.02 -25.19 -18.81
CA LYS A 625 39.52 -25.96 -19.95
C LYS A 625 40.29 -27.20 -19.46
N LYS A 626 40.02 -28.34 -20.08
CA LYS A 626 40.70 -29.61 -19.78
C LYS A 626 42.22 -29.49 -19.92
N ILE A 627 42.93 -29.95 -18.90
CA ILE A 627 44.37 -30.07 -18.88
C ILE A 627 44.76 -31.44 -19.42
N ASP A 628 45.67 -31.46 -20.38
CA ASP A 628 46.26 -32.70 -20.91
C ASP A 628 47.33 -33.24 -19.96
N ILE A 629 46.92 -34.14 -19.06
CA ILE A 629 47.82 -34.77 -18.08
C ILE A 629 48.86 -35.70 -18.70
N SER A 630 48.71 -36.11 -19.97
CA SER A 630 49.71 -36.96 -20.64
C SER A 630 51.06 -36.26 -20.81
N LYS A 631 51.07 -34.93 -20.72
CA LYS A 631 52.25 -34.09 -20.78
C LYS A 631 52.95 -33.90 -19.43
N MET A 632 52.37 -34.37 -18.31
CA MET A 632 52.98 -34.27 -16.98
C MET A 632 54.03 -35.37 -16.75
N LYS A 633 55.10 -35.05 -16.01
CA LYS A 633 56.12 -36.03 -15.64
C LYS A 633 55.61 -36.86 -14.45
N ARG A 634 55.53 -38.18 -14.63
CA ARG A 634 55.23 -39.14 -13.55
C ARG A 634 56.47 -39.34 -12.69
N VAL A 635 56.42 -39.01 -11.41
CA VAL A 635 57.55 -39.22 -10.49
C VAL A 635 57.06 -40.01 -9.28
N GLU A 636 57.54 -41.26 -9.21
CA GLU A 636 57.49 -42.19 -8.06
C GLU A 636 56.12 -42.83 -7.71
N GLN A 637 56.11 -44.17 -7.69
CA GLN A 637 55.14 -44.97 -6.93
C GLN A 637 55.72 -45.08 -5.52
N LEU A 638 55.13 -44.36 -4.55
CA LEU A 638 55.60 -44.36 -3.18
C LEU A 638 55.02 -45.58 -2.45
N SER A 639 55.85 -46.31 -1.72
CA SER A 639 55.53 -47.64 -1.18
C SER A 639 54.44 -47.63 -0.10
N GLY A 640 53.43 -48.50 -0.21
CA GLY A 640 52.37 -48.75 0.79
C GLY A 640 51.27 -49.67 0.26
N ASN A 641 50.24 -49.98 1.07
CA ASN A 641 49.02 -50.70 0.63
C ASN A 641 48.07 -49.83 -0.22
N GLU A 642 48.44 -48.57 -0.48
CA GLU A 642 47.70 -47.60 -1.30
C GLU A 642 48.48 -47.40 -2.61
N ASN A 643 47.79 -47.41 -3.76
CA ASN A 643 48.42 -47.05 -5.03
C ASN A 643 48.52 -45.52 -5.11
N GLU A 644 49.64 -44.94 -4.66
CA GLU A 644 49.90 -43.51 -4.78
C GLU A 644 50.56 -43.16 -6.13
N ILE A 645 49.97 -42.23 -6.87
CA ILE A 645 50.51 -41.65 -8.11
C ILE A 645 50.71 -40.16 -7.89
N VAL A 646 51.96 -39.70 -7.99
CA VAL A 646 52.30 -38.28 -7.97
C VAL A 646 52.65 -37.79 -9.38
N LEU A 647 51.87 -36.83 -9.88
CA LEU A 647 52.12 -36.14 -11.14
C LEU A 647 52.71 -34.76 -10.86
N HIS A 648 53.84 -34.47 -11.50
CA HIS A 648 54.48 -33.15 -11.44
C HIS A 648 54.49 -32.50 -12.83
N ASN A 649 54.14 -31.22 -12.87
CA ASN A 649 54.45 -30.37 -14.01
C ASN A 649 55.72 -29.55 -13.68
N ASP A 650 56.80 -29.74 -14.45
CA ASP A 650 58.07 -29.02 -14.27
C ASP A 650 58.49 -28.38 -15.58
N ILE A 651 58.36 -27.05 -15.66
CA ILE A 651 58.85 -26.23 -16.77
C ILE A 651 59.96 -25.26 -16.29
N HIS A 652 60.61 -25.54 -15.13
CA HIS A 652 61.69 -24.78 -14.45
C HIS A 652 61.31 -23.74 -13.37
N THR A 653 60.20 -23.92 -12.64
CA THR A 653 60.07 -23.75 -11.14
C THR A 653 58.63 -23.54 -10.61
N ASN A 654 57.59 -23.58 -11.44
CA ASN A 654 56.18 -23.53 -11.00
C ASN A 654 55.57 -24.93 -10.75
N LYS A 655 55.76 -25.46 -9.53
CA LYS A 655 55.35 -26.81 -9.13
C LYS A 655 53.82 -26.91 -8.95
N THR A 656 53.14 -27.71 -9.78
CA THR A 656 51.82 -28.28 -9.44
C THR A 656 52.00 -29.75 -9.15
N THR A 657 51.50 -30.19 -8.00
CA THR A 657 51.54 -31.58 -7.55
C THR A 657 50.11 -32.11 -7.48
N ILE A 658 49.87 -33.22 -8.17
CA ILE A 658 48.64 -34.01 -8.07
C ILE A 658 49.04 -35.33 -7.43
N THR A 659 48.56 -35.60 -6.23
CA THR A 659 48.69 -36.90 -5.56
C THR A 659 47.35 -37.60 -5.64
N ILE A 660 47.32 -38.78 -6.23
CA ILE A 660 46.15 -39.65 -6.28
C ILE A 660 46.48 -40.90 -5.48
N SER A 661 45.73 -41.22 -4.43
CA SER A 661 45.80 -42.52 -3.75
C SER A 661 44.46 -43.23 -3.84
N THR A 662 44.51 -44.55 -4.00
CA THR A 662 43.31 -45.40 -4.12
C THR A 662 43.32 -46.46 -3.02
N ALA A 663 42.19 -46.62 -2.34
CA ALA A 663 41.89 -47.78 -1.51
C ALA A 663 40.81 -48.61 -2.20
N ASN A 664 41.12 -49.86 -2.57
CA ASN A 664 40.23 -50.72 -3.36
C ASN A 664 39.39 -51.64 -2.46
N ASN A 665 38.11 -51.76 -2.81
CA ASN A 665 37.28 -52.94 -2.57
C ASN A 665 36.65 -53.35 -3.90
N ASP A 666 36.15 -54.59 -4.00
CA ASP A 666 35.94 -55.31 -5.28
C ASP A 666 35.00 -54.67 -6.32
N HIS A 667 34.29 -53.56 -6.02
CA HIS A 667 33.41 -52.85 -6.98
C HIS A 667 33.33 -51.32 -6.86
N HIS A 668 33.76 -50.71 -5.74
CA HIS A 668 33.85 -49.26 -5.56
C HIS A 668 35.19 -48.91 -4.92
N SER A 669 35.87 -47.90 -5.46
CA SER A 669 37.17 -47.43 -4.95
C SER A 669 37.00 -46.08 -4.27
N THR A 670 37.54 -45.96 -3.06
CA THR A 670 37.75 -44.65 -2.46
C THR A 670 38.99 -44.02 -3.10
N ILE A 671 38.82 -42.85 -3.73
CA ILE A 671 39.90 -42.10 -4.38
C ILE A 671 40.17 -40.83 -3.59
N PHE A 672 41.40 -40.68 -3.14
CA PHE A 672 41.88 -39.45 -2.55
C PHE A 672 42.72 -38.68 -3.56
N ILE A 673 42.37 -37.42 -3.81
CA ILE A 673 43.06 -36.52 -4.73
C ILE A 673 43.48 -35.28 -3.97
N LYS A 674 44.79 -35.11 -3.80
CA LYS A 674 45.39 -33.90 -3.24
C LYS A 674 46.01 -33.07 -4.36
N LEU A 675 45.61 -31.80 -4.44
CA LEU A 675 46.12 -30.82 -5.39
C LEU A 675 46.86 -29.69 -4.66
N GLU A 676 48.10 -29.44 -5.06
CA GLU A 676 48.91 -28.29 -4.60
C GLU A 676 49.55 -27.60 -5.81
N GLY A 677 49.01 -26.45 -6.24
CA GLY A 677 49.40 -25.74 -7.47
C GLY A 677 50.08 -24.39 -7.27
N ILE A 678 51.20 -24.14 -7.96
CA ILE A 678 51.90 -22.83 -8.06
C ILE A 678 52.07 -22.45 -9.55
N LEU A 679 51.00 -22.35 -10.37
CA LEU A 679 51.08 -21.94 -11.81
C LEU A 679 50.64 -20.49 -12.06
N SER A 680 51.45 -19.59 -12.66
CA SER A 680 51.01 -18.20 -12.91
C SER A 680 50.24 -17.99 -14.22
N TYR A 681 49.33 -17.01 -14.23
CA TYR A 681 48.51 -16.59 -15.39
C TYR A 681 49.31 -16.39 -16.68
N ASN A 682 50.59 -16.01 -16.59
CA ASN A 682 51.44 -15.72 -17.74
C ASN A 682 52.04 -16.97 -18.41
N ASP A 683 52.05 -18.14 -17.75
CA ASP A 683 52.67 -19.35 -18.29
C ASP A 683 51.77 -20.13 -19.27
N LEU A 684 50.51 -19.67 -19.45
CA LEU A 684 49.48 -20.30 -20.31
C LEU A 684 49.36 -19.67 -21.71
N LEU A 685 50.04 -18.54 -21.98
CA LEU A 685 49.96 -17.84 -23.27
C LEU A 685 50.98 -18.31 -24.32
N ASP A 686 51.93 -19.19 -23.96
CA ASP A 686 52.92 -19.77 -24.89
C ASP A 686 52.59 -21.23 -25.27
N MET A 687 51.30 -21.57 -25.40
CA MET A 687 50.81 -22.77 -26.11
C MET A 687 50.22 -22.40 -27.47
#